data_AF-A0A918X4M6-F1
#
_entry.id   AF-A0A918X4M6-F1
#
_cell.length_a   1.000
_cell.length_b   1.000
_cell.length_c   1.000
_cell.angle_alpha   90.00
_cell.angle_beta   90.00
_cell.angle_gamma   90.00
#
_symmetry.space_group_name_H-M   'P 1'
#
loop_
_entity.id
_entity.type
_entity.pdbx_description
1 polymer ?
#
loop_
_entity_poly.entity_id
_entity_poly.type
_entity_poly.pdbx_seq_one_letter_code
_entity_poly.pdbx_strand_id
1 'polypeptide(L)'
;MQRRPHRQHRLAKWSRAGLALPITLAAALTTGAASGAPAAQAPKAAAGTVTIGGKCLDDADFGTGNGNVIQVFTCNGASAQKWTWESDGRVTVYGKCLDVTGGSNADGALVQLYSCTSGARQQKFKFLPDGTIYSAKSGKCLAVQGGSVVNNARIGLAPCDPAQPTQKWNAPTAPAPTAYNLSAGAAVEYQRPDDTPASVYTDKNGKFYYGQAHALYAANDPRKWSFYSGKNFDESALDPISSAVNPANPLDRNDDTTWRCNNSPTGKESTPTPKPSGYSQPNYCDISGIWVDPDSGDWYGLVHNEFTPRPFGDGMHYDGIDYAVSKDQGKTWNIKDHAITSPFSTKRDDTAGFPNETYHYGDGDQRLFVDNASGYFYAFYASRVLNKSGGGAVWLQHVARAPISQKMAKSSWKKWFNGAWQSPGTGGQESNIIPSEGVGTGYTAPDEDYKPTTKGKARDQVKAGTLPDHSQLAVMNVAWNAYLGKYIGTPQNNIAQATDTKTPLRFYATDDLATQKWTDIGAVDSLPNASWYRWFLDSKSLTSSTVLGKTFRSYCSFYCSKYDGEYADVTIAPKSAADLPQAPVNATGSYRIAAGNGLSLAQRGGGLATTPANGAAASQKWRFTSTGDGFWTIANAATGQVLGVDGSGDAGRAWGAAVRVGTKGATPEVAQQWSFQKVVQAGPVSGPSVATGEYRLVNRYSGLTLSLNGKGKDTAVTAPQRGWNATGEAVAGGGSASAQLLTFGR
;
A
#
# COMPACT_ATOMS: atom_id res chain seq x y z
N MET A 1 -42.65 -13.56 -36.94
CA MET A 1 -42.25 -14.93 -36.58
C MET A 1 -42.08 -15.78 -37.84
N GLN A 2 -40.84 -15.97 -38.29
CA GLN A 2 -40.36 -16.76 -39.43
C GLN A 2 -38.87 -17.04 -39.15
N ARG A 3 -38.18 -18.10 -39.62
CA ARG A 3 -38.56 -19.33 -40.34
C ARG A 3 -37.47 -20.40 -40.06
N ARG A 4 -37.91 -21.67 -40.08
CA ARG A 4 -37.20 -22.97 -40.26
C ARG A 4 -36.16 -22.98 -41.43
N PRO A 5 -35.45 -24.11 -41.76
CA PRO A 5 -34.78 -25.17 -40.94
C PRO A 5 -33.48 -25.78 -41.59
N HIS A 6 -32.92 -26.89 -41.03
CA HIS A 6 -32.32 -28.10 -41.71
C HIS A 6 -31.24 -28.00 -42.82
N ARG A 7 -30.39 -29.01 -43.15
CA ARG A 7 -29.85 -30.24 -42.50
C ARG A 7 -28.58 -30.67 -43.30
N GLN A 8 -27.59 -31.26 -42.62
CA GLN A 8 -26.63 -32.30 -43.08
C GLN A 8 -25.72 -32.17 -44.34
N HIS A 9 -24.41 -32.38 -44.08
CA HIS A 9 -23.35 -33.04 -44.86
C HIS A 9 -22.97 -32.63 -46.30
N ARG A 10 -21.66 -32.32 -46.49
CA ARG A 10 -20.77 -32.97 -47.49
C ARG A 10 -19.27 -32.69 -47.24
N LEU A 11 -18.42 -33.51 -47.88
CA LEU A 11 -16.95 -33.55 -47.75
C LEU A 11 -16.23 -33.02 -49.03
N ALA A 12 -14.91 -32.85 -48.91
CA ALA A 12 -13.87 -32.88 -49.97
C ALA A 12 -13.33 -31.57 -50.62
N LYS A 13 -12.17 -31.14 -50.10
CA LYS A 13 -10.87 -30.91 -50.80
C LYS A 13 -10.76 -30.13 -52.15
N TRP A 14 -9.97 -29.05 -52.08
CA TRP A 14 -8.78 -28.65 -52.91
C TRP A 14 -8.82 -27.36 -53.79
N SER A 15 -7.67 -26.63 -53.73
CA SER A 15 -7.18 -25.55 -54.64
C SER A 15 -7.83 -24.15 -54.50
N ARG A 16 -7.13 -23.01 -54.63
CA ARG A 16 -5.68 -22.73 -54.89
C ARG A 16 -5.31 -21.27 -54.52
N ALA A 17 -4.03 -21.06 -54.18
CA ALA A 17 -3.19 -19.83 -54.35
C ALA A 17 -3.55 -18.49 -53.63
N GLY A 18 -2.53 -17.88 -53.00
CA GLY A 18 -2.58 -16.52 -52.43
C GLY A 18 -1.36 -16.21 -51.55
N LEU A 19 -0.30 -15.66 -52.15
CA LEU A 19 1.02 -15.30 -51.61
C LEU A 19 1.16 -15.16 -50.07
N ALA A 20 2.12 -15.89 -49.49
CA ALA A 20 2.78 -15.52 -48.24
C ALA A 20 4.17 -14.92 -48.56
N LEU A 21 4.40 -13.65 -48.24
CA LEU A 21 5.74 -13.06 -48.23
C LEU A 21 6.46 -13.44 -46.92
N PRO A 22 7.69 -13.98 -46.97
CA PRO A 22 8.56 -14.02 -45.80
C PRO A 22 9.21 -12.65 -45.61
N ILE A 23 8.75 -11.87 -44.63
CA ILE A 23 9.52 -10.71 -44.13
C ILE A 23 10.65 -11.27 -43.27
N THR A 24 11.81 -11.47 -43.89
CA THR A 24 13.06 -11.80 -43.20
C THR A 24 13.60 -10.55 -42.51
N LEU A 25 13.28 -10.38 -41.23
CA LEU A 25 13.90 -9.35 -40.41
C LEU A 25 15.32 -9.81 -40.01
N ALA A 26 16.30 -9.55 -40.88
CA ALA A 26 17.70 -9.79 -40.60
C ALA A 26 18.21 -8.81 -39.54
N ALA A 27 18.22 -9.25 -38.27
CA ALA A 27 18.88 -8.51 -37.19
C ALA A 27 20.40 -8.57 -37.38
N ALA A 28 20.98 -7.51 -37.93
CA ALA A 28 22.42 -7.35 -38.02
C ALA A 28 23.02 -7.16 -36.62
N LEU A 29 23.50 -8.26 -36.02
CA LEU A 29 24.30 -8.25 -34.81
C LEU A 29 25.68 -7.66 -35.11
N THR A 30 25.80 -6.33 -35.03
CA THR A 30 27.10 -5.66 -34.98
C THR A 30 27.75 -5.94 -33.62
N THR A 31 28.69 -6.87 -33.57
CA THR A 31 29.52 -7.16 -32.40
C THR A 31 30.51 -6.02 -32.15
N GLY A 32 30.02 -4.91 -31.58
CA GLY A 32 30.87 -3.87 -31.01
C GLY A 32 31.58 -4.41 -29.78
N ALA A 33 32.89 -4.63 -29.87
CA ALA A 33 33.70 -5.07 -28.74
C ALA A 33 33.82 -3.95 -27.70
N ALA A 34 32.93 -3.94 -26.72
CA ALA A 34 33.05 -3.08 -25.55
C ALA A 34 34.24 -3.54 -24.70
N SER A 35 35.25 -2.69 -24.56
CA SER A 35 36.38 -2.91 -23.64
C SER A 35 35.87 -3.02 -22.21
N GLY A 36 35.86 -4.22 -21.66
CA GLY A 36 35.38 -4.49 -20.31
C GLY A 36 36.28 -3.82 -19.27
N ALA A 37 35.77 -2.75 -18.64
CA ALA A 37 36.28 -2.36 -17.33
C ALA A 37 36.04 -3.53 -16.35
N PRO A 38 37.00 -3.87 -15.47
CA PRO A 38 36.80 -4.95 -14.52
C PRO A 38 35.60 -4.63 -13.64
N ALA A 39 34.65 -5.57 -13.56
CA ALA A 39 33.54 -5.45 -12.64
C ALA A 39 34.09 -5.28 -11.22
N ALA A 40 33.74 -4.18 -10.56
CA ALA A 40 34.13 -3.94 -9.18
C ALA A 40 33.63 -5.13 -8.34
N GLN A 41 34.57 -5.86 -7.73
CA GLN A 41 34.23 -6.98 -6.87
C GLN A 41 33.34 -6.46 -5.73
N ALA A 42 32.17 -7.09 -5.55
CA ALA A 42 31.32 -6.79 -4.42
C ALA A 42 32.14 -6.91 -3.13
N PRO A 43 32.04 -5.96 -2.19
CA PRO A 43 32.84 -5.97 -0.98
C PRO A 43 32.61 -7.29 -0.23
N LYS A 44 33.70 -8.01 0.05
CA LYS A 44 33.66 -9.30 0.72
C LYS A 44 32.99 -9.12 2.09
N ALA A 45 31.92 -9.87 2.34
CA ALA A 45 31.19 -9.79 3.60
C ALA A 45 32.15 -10.01 4.79
N ALA A 46 32.14 -9.07 5.74
CA ALA A 46 33.02 -9.13 6.89
C ALA A 46 32.42 -10.05 7.97
N ALA A 47 33.19 -11.05 8.40
CA ALA A 47 32.83 -11.84 9.57
C ALA A 47 32.93 -10.98 10.83
N GLY A 48 31.95 -11.07 11.72
CA GLY A 48 31.92 -10.31 12.96
C GLY A 48 31.04 -10.92 14.03
N THR A 49 31.12 -10.33 15.21
CA THR A 49 30.43 -10.81 16.39
C THR A 49 28.98 -10.32 16.41
N VAL A 50 28.04 -11.23 16.66
CA VAL A 50 26.64 -10.91 16.97
C VAL A 50 26.46 -11.07 18.48
N THR A 51 26.04 -10.02 19.19
CA THR A 51 25.95 -10.02 20.66
C THR A 51 24.55 -9.73 21.19
N ILE A 52 24.26 -10.23 22.38
CA ILE A 52 23.02 -9.98 23.15
C ILE A 52 23.33 -10.09 24.64
N GLY A 53 22.86 -9.15 25.47
CA GLY A 53 23.06 -9.17 26.93
C GLY A 53 24.53 -9.36 27.41
N GLY A 54 25.51 -8.86 26.67
CA GLY A 54 26.94 -9.06 26.96
C GLY A 54 27.51 -10.44 26.59
N LYS A 55 26.72 -11.27 25.90
CA LYS A 55 27.09 -12.59 25.36
C LYS A 55 27.07 -12.59 23.84
N CYS A 56 27.61 -13.65 23.25
CA CYS A 56 27.82 -13.80 21.81
C CYS A 56 26.98 -14.95 21.26
N LEU A 57 26.42 -14.78 20.05
CA LEU A 57 25.86 -15.87 19.25
C LEU A 57 26.99 -16.84 18.88
N ASP A 58 26.82 -18.10 19.23
CA ASP A 58 27.94 -19.05 19.36
C ASP A 58 27.55 -20.41 18.76
N ASP A 59 28.44 -20.95 17.92
CA ASP A 59 28.41 -22.33 17.45
C ASP A 59 29.03 -23.25 18.52
N ALA A 60 28.19 -24.02 19.22
CA ALA A 60 28.58 -24.73 20.43
C ALA A 60 29.77 -25.67 20.21
N ASP A 61 30.76 -25.59 21.10
CA ASP A 61 31.95 -26.43 21.12
C ASP A 61 32.72 -26.54 19.79
N PHE A 62 32.63 -25.52 18.93
CA PHE A 62 33.23 -25.49 17.58
C PHE A 62 32.71 -26.61 16.66
N GLY A 63 31.49 -27.10 16.90
CA GLY A 63 30.90 -28.23 16.22
C GLY A 63 30.52 -27.96 14.76
N THR A 64 31.47 -28.17 13.84
CA THR A 64 31.25 -28.00 12.39
C THR A 64 30.29 -29.00 11.72
N GLY A 65 29.49 -29.75 12.48
CA GLY A 65 28.51 -30.72 11.99
C GLY A 65 27.19 -30.08 11.52
N ASN A 66 26.43 -30.78 10.68
CA ASN A 66 25.02 -30.41 10.47
C ASN A 66 24.22 -30.77 11.74
N GLY A 67 23.38 -29.84 12.19
CA GLY A 67 22.61 -30.01 13.42
C GLY A 67 23.34 -29.58 14.69
N ASN A 68 24.51 -28.94 14.59
CA ASN A 68 25.18 -28.42 15.78
C ASN A 68 24.37 -27.31 16.44
N VAL A 69 24.46 -27.23 17.76
CA VAL A 69 23.64 -26.33 18.58
C VAL A 69 24.14 -24.89 18.43
N ILE A 70 23.22 -23.98 18.09
CA ILE A 70 23.47 -22.54 18.21
C ILE A 70 22.95 -22.03 19.54
N GLN A 71 23.83 -21.35 20.27
CA GLN A 71 23.61 -20.90 21.64
C GLN A 71 24.06 -19.44 21.81
N VAL A 72 23.90 -18.92 23.03
CA VAL A 72 24.68 -17.78 23.51
C VAL A 72 25.75 -18.23 24.50
N PHE A 73 26.96 -17.69 24.33
CA PHE A 73 28.09 -17.99 25.21
C PHE A 73 28.86 -16.71 25.60
N THR A 74 29.78 -16.82 26.56
CA THR A 74 30.71 -15.74 26.90
C THR A 74 31.49 -15.34 25.63
N CYS A 75 31.50 -14.05 25.32
CA CYS A 75 32.27 -13.51 24.22
C CYS A 75 33.78 -13.75 24.45
N ASN A 76 34.39 -14.57 23.60
CA ASN A 76 35.77 -15.05 23.77
C ASN A 76 36.65 -14.83 22.51
N GLY A 77 36.06 -14.30 21.43
CA GLY A 77 36.78 -14.02 20.18
C GLY A 77 37.07 -15.25 19.31
N ALA A 78 36.53 -16.42 19.67
CA ALA A 78 36.62 -17.66 18.90
C ALA A 78 36.02 -17.50 17.50
N SER A 79 36.46 -18.36 16.56
CA SER A 79 35.85 -18.46 15.22
C SER A 79 34.38 -18.86 15.27
N ALA A 80 33.94 -19.59 16.31
CA ALA A 80 32.55 -20.00 16.54
C ALA A 80 31.59 -18.81 16.75
N GLN A 81 32.13 -17.62 17.04
CA GLN A 81 31.38 -16.38 17.29
C GLN A 81 31.51 -15.37 16.14
N LYS A 82 32.16 -15.74 15.02
CA LYS A 82 32.45 -14.87 13.88
C LYS A 82 31.53 -15.18 12.70
N TRP A 83 30.37 -14.53 12.71
CA TRP A 83 29.31 -14.72 11.73
C TRP A 83 29.46 -13.76 10.55
N THR A 84 29.35 -14.30 9.34
CA THR A 84 29.41 -13.54 8.08
C THR A 84 28.00 -13.39 7.53
N TRP A 85 27.60 -12.15 7.24
CA TRP A 85 26.27 -11.86 6.69
C TRP A 85 26.34 -11.71 5.17
N GLU A 86 25.74 -12.65 4.46
CA GLU A 86 25.70 -12.69 3.00
C GLU A 86 24.67 -11.70 2.45
N SER A 87 24.94 -11.15 1.26
CA SER A 87 24.01 -10.22 0.58
C SER A 87 22.66 -10.84 0.23
N ASP A 88 22.57 -12.18 0.19
CA ASP A 88 21.35 -12.92 -0.06
C ASP A 88 20.53 -13.22 1.20
N GLY A 89 20.99 -12.79 2.40
CA GLY A 89 20.34 -13.02 3.69
C GLY A 89 20.83 -14.23 4.48
N ARG A 90 21.76 -15.05 3.96
CA ARG A 90 22.38 -16.12 4.76
C ARG A 90 23.31 -15.53 5.83
N VAL A 91 23.36 -16.17 7.00
CA VAL A 91 24.30 -15.84 8.08
C VAL A 91 25.18 -17.08 8.29
N THR A 92 26.50 -16.95 8.12
CA THR A 92 27.40 -18.10 7.98
C THR A 92 28.56 -18.12 8.97
N VAL A 93 28.93 -19.32 9.40
CA VAL A 93 30.15 -19.63 10.17
C VAL A 93 30.68 -20.99 9.70
N TYR A 94 32.00 -21.15 9.61
CA TYR A 94 32.65 -22.37 9.08
C TYR A 94 32.15 -22.85 7.69
N GLY A 95 31.67 -21.93 6.83
CA GLY A 95 31.09 -22.28 5.53
C GLY A 95 29.70 -22.94 5.60
N LYS A 96 29.10 -22.99 6.80
CA LYS A 96 27.73 -23.44 7.07
C LYS A 96 26.85 -22.25 7.44
N CYS A 97 25.55 -22.45 7.37
CA CYS A 97 24.53 -21.44 7.58
C CYS A 97 23.83 -21.63 8.93
N LEU A 98 23.47 -20.51 9.55
CA LEU A 98 22.39 -20.46 10.52
C LEU A 98 21.10 -20.95 9.83
N ASP A 99 20.39 -21.88 10.47
CA ASP A 99 19.24 -22.57 9.87
C ASP A 99 18.18 -22.81 10.95
N VAL A 100 16.92 -22.47 10.69
CA VAL A 100 15.81 -22.87 11.58
C VAL A 100 15.52 -24.36 11.37
N THR A 101 15.64 -25.16 12.43
CA THR A 101 15.61 -26.62 12.36
C THR A 101 14.36 -27.15 11.65
N GLY A 102 14.57 -27.94 10.59
CA GLY A 102 13.50 -28.49 9.75
C GLY A 102 12.68 -27.45 8.98
N GLY A 103 13.10 -26.18 8.98
CA GLY A 103 12.31 -25.05 8.50
C GLY A 103 11.01 -24.84 9.26
N SER A 104 10.98 -25.16 10.57
CA SER A 104 9.76 -25.00 11.38
C SER A 104 9.36 -23.53 11.56
N ASN A 105 8.06 -23.25 11.49
CA ASN A 105 7.47 -21.94 11.81
C ASN A 105 6.99 -21.85 13.28
N ALA A 106 7.22 -22.88 14.09
CA ALA A 106 6.77 -22.98 15.48
C ALA A 106 7.42 -21.94 16.42
N ASP A 107 6.74 -21.59 17.50
CA ASP A 107 7.36 -20.87 18.61
C ASP A 107 8.38 -21.76 19.30
N GLY A 108 9.54 -21.20 19.68
CA GLY A 108 10.65 -21.95 20.24
C GLY A 108 11.40 -22.84 19.23
N ALA A 109 11.04 -22.82 17.93
CA ALA A 109 11.76 -23.56 16.89
C ALA A 109 13.25 -23.20 16.90
N LEU A 110 14.10 -24.17 17.28
CA LEU A 110 15.52 -23.94 17.51
C LEU A 110 16.28 -23.68 16.21
N VAL A 111 17.29 -22.83 16.29
CA VAL A 111 18.29 -22.70 15.21
C VAL A 111 19.48 -23.63 15.43
N GLN A 112 20.04 -24.09 14.32
CA GLN A 112 21.14 -25.03 14.21
C GLN A 112 22.19 -24.53 13.21
N LEU A 113 23.39 -25.09 13.25
CA LEU A 113 24.35 -24.98 12.15
C LEU A 113 24.01 -26.02 11.08
N TYR A 114 23.84 -25.61 9.82
CA TYR A 114 23.50 -26.54 8.73
C TYR A 114 24.21 -26.19 7.42
N SER A 115 24.27 -27.16 6.49
CA SER A 115 24.83 -26.92 5.16
C SER A 115 24.02 -25.85 4.41
N CYS A 116 24.71 -24.83 3.90
CA CYS A 116 24.06 -23.75 3.16
C CYS A 116 23.37 -24.30 1.91
N THR A 117 22.07 -24.01 1.76
CA THR A 117 21.23 -24.50 0.66
C THR A 117 20.69 -23.31 -0.13
N SER A 118 20.88 -23.33 -1.45
CA SER A 118 20.41 -22.25 -2.33
C SER A 118 18.89 -22.11 -2.27
N GLY A 119 18.39 -20.88 -2.12
CA GLY A 119 16.96 -20.57 -2.04
C GLY A 119 16.25 -21.02 -0.74
N ALA A 120 16.94 -21.69 0.19
CA ALA A 120 16.33 -22.18 1.43
C ALA A 120 15.94 -21.03 2.36
N ARG A 121 14.62 -20.77 2.49
CA ARG A 121 14.08 -19.62 3.23
C ARG A 121 14.40 -19.68 4.72
N GLN A 122 14.50 -20.87 5.30
CA GLN A 122 14.83 -21.05 6.73
C GLN A 122 16.28 -20.70 7.09
N GLN A 123 17.11 -20.35 6.10
CA GLN A 123 18.48 -19.86 6.25
C GLN A 123 18.59 -18.36 5.93
N LYS A 124 17.46 -17.63 5.90
CA LYS A 124 17.39 -16.22 5.50
C LYS A 124 16.99 -15.33 6.67
N PHE A 125 17.93 -14.48 7.08
CA PHE A 125 17.76 -13.59 8.21
C PHE A 125 18.12 -12.14 7.84
N LYS A 126 17.48 -11.18 8.51
CA LYS A 126 17.80 -9.76 8.43
C LYS A 126 17.95 -9.17 9.83
N PHE A 127 19.01 -8.39 10.06
CA PHE A 127 19.10 -7.52 11.23
C PHE A 127 18.29 -6.23 10.97
N LEU A 128 17.29 -5.96 11.81
CA LEU A 128 16.32 -4.87 11.66
C LEU A 128 16.77 -3.58 12.38
N PRO A 129 16.21 -2.40 12.03
CA PRO A 129 16.50 -1.13 12.70
C PRO A 129 16.30 -1.16 14.23
N ASP A 130 15.36 -1.99 14.70
CA ASP A 130 15.03 -2.15 16.11
C ASP A 130 15.96 -3.11 16.88
N GLY A 131 16.99 -3.66 16.24
CA GLY A 131 17.93 -4.59 16.84
C GLY A 131 17.45 -6.04 16.94
N THR A 132 16.26 -6.39 16.40
CA THR A 132 15.86 -7.79 16.27
C THR A 132 16.53 -8.45 15.06
N ILE A 133 16.59 -9.79 15.06
CA ILE A 133 17.01 -10.56 13.87
C ILE A 133 15.80 -11.32 13.35
N TYR A 134 15.27 -10.84 12.22
CA TYR A 134 14.08 -11.34 11.55
C TYR A 134 14.37 -12.60 10.73
N SER A 135 13.50 -13.62 10.83
CA SER A 135 13.48 -14.82 9.99
C SER A 135 12.53 -14.63 8.81
N ALA A 136 13.11 -14.54 7.61
CA ALA A 136 12.38 -14.25 6.38
C ALA A 136 11.51 -15.43 5.86
N LYS A 137 11.59 -16.59 6.52
CA LYS A 137 10.64 -17.68 6.32
C LYS A 137 9.35 -17.45 7.09
N SER A 138 9.45 -17.20 8.40
CA SER A 138 8.37 -17.37 9.36
C SER A 138 7.72 -16.07 9.83
N GLY A 139 8.31 -14.90 9.52
CA GLY A 139 7.86 -13.62 10.06
C GLY A 139 8.24 -13.38 11.53
N LYS A 140 8.94 -14.34 12.15
CA LYS A 140 9.32 -14.35 13.58
C LYS A 140 10.78 -13.90 13.76
N CYS A 141 11.16 -13.59 14.99
CA CYS A 141 12.50 -13.09 15.32
C CYS A 141 13.31 -14.11 16.15
N LEU A 142 14.64 -14.03 16.06
CA LEU A 142 15.54 -14.84 16.91
C LEU A 142 15.44 -14.37 18.36
N ALA A 143 15.22 -15.33 19.26
CA ALA A 143 15.10 -15.14 20.70
C ALA A 143 15.94 -16.16 21.47
N VAL A 144 16.60 -15.69 22.54
CA VAL A 144 17.21 -16.57 23.55
C VAL A 144 16.11 -17.31 24.30
N GLN A 145 16.15 -18.65 24.22
CA GLN A 145 15.15 -19.53 24.84
C GLN A 145 15.39 -19.67 26.34
N GLY A 146 14.32 -19.94 27.11
CA GLY A 146 14.39 -20.05 28.57
C GLY A 146 14.39 -18.70 29.31
N GLY A 147 14.21 -17.57 28.61
CA GLY A 147 13.91 -16.27 29.21
C GLY A 147 15.09 -15.57 29.92
N SER A 148 16.32 -16.05 29.77
CA SER A 148 17.51 -15.42 30.38
C SER A 148 18.76 -15.62 29.54
N VAL A 149 19.56 -14.56 29.41
CA VAL A 149 20.79 -14.53 28.59
C VAL A 149 21.97 -15.11 29.40
N VAL A 150 21.95 -16.43 29.58
CA VAL A 150 22.99 -17.22 30.27
C VAL A 150 23.82 -18.04 29.27
N ASN A 151 25.00 -18.52 29.67
CA ASN A 151 25.79 -19.39 28.79
C ASN A 151 25.02 -20.68 28.50
N ASN A 152 25.17 -21.18 27.27
CA ASN A 152 24.54 -22.40 26.76
C ASN A 152 23.02 -22.31 26.60
N ALA A 153 22.40 -21.13 26.81
CA ALA A 153 21.01 -20.91 26.45
C ALA A 153 20.87 -21.00 24.92
N ARG A 154 19.96 -21.85 24.45
CA ARG A 154 19.74 -22.09 23.01
C ARG A 154 19.00 -20.93 22.36
N ILE A 155 19.22 -20.76 21.07
CA ILE A 155 18.50 -19.76 20.26
C ILE A 155 17.39 -20.45 19.47
N GLY A 156 16.25 -19.76 19.34
CA GLY A 156 15.11 -20.22 18.56
C GLY A 156 14.21 -19.06 18.14
N LEU A 157 13.07 -19.37 17.53
CA LEU A 157 12.11 -18.35 17.08
C LEU A 157 11.12 -17.92 18.18
N ALA A 158 10.71 -16.66 18.13
CA ALA A 158 9.57 -16.12 18.87
C ALA A 158 8.88 -15.01 18.06
N PRO A 159 7.61 -14.66 18.36
CA PRO A 159 6.98 -13.46 17.80
C PRO A 159 7.89 -12.24 17.98
N CYS A 160 8.05 -11.43 16.93
CA CYS A 160 8.94 -10.27 16.97
C CYS A 160 8.43 -9.23 17.97
N ASP A 161 9.16 -9.04 19.07
CA ASP A 161 8.88 -8.02 20.08
C ASP A 161 10.19 -7.32 20.50
N PRO A 162 10.44 -6.09 20.00
CA PRO A 162 11.67 -5.36 20.29
C PRO A 162 11.77 -4.85 21.73
N ALA A 163 10.71 -4.95 22.53
CA ALA A 163 10.77 -4.69 23.97
C ALA A 163 11.40 -5.86 24.75
N GLN A 164 11.50 -7.07 24.18
CA GLN A 164 12.10 -8.23 24.85
C GLN A 164 13.63 -8.17 24.84
N PRO A 165 14.31 -8.12 26.00
CA PRO A 165 15.77 -8.14 26.05
C PRO A 165 16.40 -9.41 25.46
N THR A 166 15.63 -10.52 25.41
CA THR A 166 16.02 -11.79 24.79
C THR A 166 15.96 -11.78 23.26
N GLN A 167 15.45 -10.72 22.64
CA GLN A 167 15.44 -10.49 21.18
C GLN A 167 16.30 -9.29 20.75
N LYS A 168 16.96 -8.58 21.68
CA LYS A 168 17.70 -7.36 21.39
C LYS A 168 19.17 -7.65 21.07
N TRP A 169 19.45 -7.86 19.78
CA TRP A 169 20.77 -8.16 19.26
C TRP A 169 21.55 -6.89 18.86
N ASN A 170 22.86 -7.03 18.78
CA ASN A 170 23.76 -6.09 18.14
C ASN A 170 24.63 -6.86 17.14
N ALA A 171 24.60 -6.47 15.86
CA ALA A 171 25.33 -7.13 14.78
C ALA A 171 26.04 -6.10 13.88
N PRO A 172 27.20 -5.53 14.30
CA PRO A 172 27.84 -4.43 13.58
C PRO A 172 28.31 -4.75 12.16
N THR A 173 28.50 -6.03 11.83
CA THR A 173 28.86 -6.50 10.48
C THR A 173 27.67 -6.97 9.63
N ALA A 174 26.45 -6.92 10.16
CA ALA A 174 25.26 -7.14 9.34
C ALA A 174 25.11 -6.02 8.31
N PRO A 175 24.65 -6.30 7.07
CA PRO A 175 24.30 -5.28 6.10
C PRO A 175 23.30 -4.32 6.73
N ALA A 176 23.76 -3.09 6.99
CA ALA A 176 23.01 -2.09 7.73
C ALA A 176 21.58 -2.02 7.18
N PRO A 177 20.54 -2.06 8.02
CA PRO A 177 19.20 -1.76 7.55
C PRO A 177 19.22 -0.36 6.93
N THR A 178 18.40 -0.13 5.90
CA THR A 178 18.33 1.17 5.21
C THR A 178 17.90 2.20 6.24
N ALA A 179 18.86 2.94 6.78
CA ALA A 179 18.66 3.61 8.04
C ALA A 179 18.12 5.01 7.80
N TYR A 180 16.81 5.14 7.93
CA TYR A 180 16.12 6.41 7.97
C TYR A 180 16.20 7.00 9.39
N ASN A 181 16.23 8.32 9.48
CA ASN A 181 15.93 9.08 10.68
C ASN A 181 14.42 9.36 10.66
N LEU A 182 13.71 8.78 11.63
CA LEU A 182 12.29 9.03 11.85
C LEU A 182 12.13 9.89 13.10
N SER A 183 11.24 10.87 13.03
CA SER A 183 10.91 11.74 14.16
C SER A 183 9.49 12.26 14.01
N ALA A 184 8.84 12.62 15.11
CA ALA A 184 7.57 13.34 15.07
C ALA A 184 7.58 14.60 15.93
N GLY A 185 6.71 15.55 15.55
CA GLY A 185 6.27 16.62 16.43
C GLY A 185 5.40 16.10 17.59
N ALA A 186 4.93 17.01 18.44
CA ALA A 186 3.98 16.68 19.50
C ALA A 186 2.64 16.18 18.92
N ALA A 187 1.99 15.26 19.62
CA ALA A 187 0.63 14.84 19.32
C ALA A 187 -0.35 16.02 19.51
N VAL A 188 -1.15 16.28 18.48
CA VAL A 188 -2.20 17.29 18.43
C VAL A 188 -3.55 16.58 18.38
N GLU A 189 -4.47 16.98 19.26
CA GLU A 189 -5.80 16.40 19.35
C GLU A 189 -6.63 16.61 18.08
N TYR A 190 -7.27 15.54 17.61
CA TYR A 190 -8.19 15.54 16.47
C TYR A 190 -9.61 15.27 16.98
N GLN A 191 -10.46 16.30 16.90
CA GLN A 191 -11.77 16.37 17.56
C GLN A 191 -12.90 15.59 16.85
N ARG A 192 -12.58 14.73 15.87
CA ARG A 192 -13.56 13.97 15.06
C ARG A 192 -13.12 12.52 14.78
N PRO A 193 -12.68 11.75 15.79
CA PRO A 193 -12.41 10.33 15.58
C PRO A 193 -13.70 9.62 15.16
N ASP A 194 -13.57 8.62 14.31
CA ASP A 194 -14.69 7.82 13.78
C ASP A 194 -14.19 6.39 13.54
N ASP A 195 -15.11 5.44 13.35
CA ASP A 195 -14.85 3.99 13.26
C ASP A 195 -14.29 3.57 11.88
N THR A 196 -13.70 4.53 11.17
CA THR A 196 -13.02 4.37 9.89
C THR A 196 -11.96 5.46 9.70
N PRO A 197 -10.93 5.22 8.87
CA PRO A 197 -9.96 6.24 8.48
C PRO A 197 -10.63 7.34 7.65
N ALA A 198 -10.22 8.60 7.84
CA ALA A 198 -10.73 9.69 6.99
C ALA A 198 -10.26 9.54 5.53
N SER A 199 -11.21 9.27 4.64
CA SER A 199 -10.98 9.15 3.21
C SER A 199 -11.06 10.52 2.54
N VAL A 200 -9.91 11.10 2.21
CA VAL A 200 -9.75 12.42 1.62
C VAL A 200 -9.84 12.41 0.09
N TYR A 201 -10.61 13.33 -0.51
CA TYR A 201 -10.76 13.47 -1.97
C TYR A 201 -11.12 14.92 -2.38
N THR A 202 -11.13 15.18 -3.68
CA THR A 202 -11.56 16.46 -4.26
C THR A 202 -12.40 16.18 -5.50
N ASP A 203 -13.54 16.85 -5.62
CA ASP A 203 -14.50 16.62 -6.70
C ASP A 203 -14.11 17.31 -8.02
N LYS A 204 -14.90 17.08 -9.08
CA LYS A 204 -14.65 17.68 -10.41
C LYS A 204 -14.63 19.21 -10.43
N ASN A 205 -15.29 19.85 -9.47
CA ASN A 205 -15.37 21.30 -9.33
C ASN A 205 -14.23 21.87 -8.47
N GLY A 206 -13.37 21.01 -7.92
CA GLY A 206 -12.27 21.40 -7.05
C GLY A 206 -12.64 21.56 -5.58
N LYS A 207 -13.88 21.22 -5.21
CA LYS A 207 -14.31 21.25 -3.81
C LYS A 207 -13.69 20.08 -3.06
N PHE A 208 -13.04 20.39 -1.95
CA PHE A 208 -12.39 19.42 -1.08
C PHE A 208 -13.41 18.73 -0.17
N TYR A 209 -13.22 17.42 0.03
CA TYR A 209 -14.02 16.58 0.92
C TYR A 209 -13.15 15.59 1.70
N TYR A 210 -13.64 15.15 2.86
CA TYR A 210 -13.34 13.81 3.36
C TYR A 210 -14.59 13.09 3.86
N GLY A 211 -14.58 11.78 3.77
CA GLY A 211 -15.62 10.89 4.31
C GLY A 211 -15.09 10.05 5.46
N GLN A 212 -15.93 9.81 6.46
CA GLN A 212 -15.77 8.84 7.54
C GLN A 212 -17.13 8.17 7.80
N ALA A 213 -17.14 7.06 8.51
CA ALA A 213 -18.29 6.24 8.75
C ALA A 213 -18.14 5.38 10.02
N HIS A 214 -19.28 4.96 10.56
CA HIS A 214 -19.42 3.93 11.59
C HIS A 214 -20.78 3.23 11.46
N ALA A 215 -20.84 1.91 11.67
CA ALA A 215 -22.06 1.13 11.67
C ALA A 215 -22.21 0.31 12.96
N LEU A 216 -22.49 0.99 14.06
CA LEU A 216 -22.53 0.39 15.40
C LEU A 216 -23.70 -0.59 15.62
N TYR A 217 -23.46 -1.57 16.49
CA TYR A 217 -24.20 -2.83 16.49
C TYR A 217 -25.59 -2.81 17.15
N ALA A 218 -25.76 -2.14 18.29
CA ALA A 218 -26.99 -2.26 19.08
C ALA A 218 -28.18 -1.54 18.41
N ALA A 219 -29.40 -1.86 18.86
CA ALA A 219 -30.64 -1.48 18.19
C ALA A 219 -30.77 0.02 17.90
N ASN A 220 -30.36 0.85 18.87
CA ASN A 220 -30.48 2.31 18.82
C ASN A 220 -29.15 3.01 18.49
N ASP A 221 -28.09 2.25 18.19
CA ASP A 221 -26.79 2.83 17.88
C ASP A 221 -26.78 3.49 16.50
N PRO A 222 -26.00 4.56 16.30
CA PRO A 222 -25.92 5.25 15.02
C PRO A 222 -25.20 4.41 13.96
N ARG A 223 -25.64 4.56 12.69
CA ARG A 223 -25.04 3.92 11.52
C ARG A 223 -24.99 4.94 10.39
N LYS A 224 -23.82 5.50 10.08
CA LYS A 224 -23.68 6.80 9.39
C LYS A 224 -22.51 6.83 8.43
N TRP A 225 -22.69 7.49 7.29
CA TRP A 225 -21.63 7.94 6.40
C TRP A 225 -21.54 9.48 6.49
N SER A 226 -20.59 9.95 7.28
CA SER A 226 -20.33 11.36 7.57
C SER A 226 -19.39 11.96 6.53
N PHE A 227 -19.74 13.13 5.99
CA PHE A 227 -18.92 13.84 5.00
C PHE A 227 -18.62 15.25 5.49
N TYR A 228 -17.37 15.67 5.33
CA TYR A 228 -16.89 16.99 5.70
C TYR A 228 -16.36 17.69 4.46
N SER A 229 -16.56 19.01 4.38
CA SER A 229 -16.01 19.82 3.29
C SER A 229 -15.55 21.19 3.79
N GLY A 230 -14.74 21.86 2.98
CA GLY A 230 -14.16 23.15 3.33
C GLY A 230 -12.96 23.49 2.46
N LYS A 231 -12.10 24.38 2.94
CA LYS A 231 -10.90 24.79 2.20
C LYS A 231 -9.81 23.72 2.22
N ASN A 232 -9.70 22.97 3.30
CA ASN A 232 -8.80 21.83 3.52
C ASN A 232 -9.30 21.02 4.74
N PHE A 233 -8.54 20.03 5.20
CA PHE A 233 -8.93 19.16 6.31
C PHE A 233 -9.20 19.90 7.63
N ASP A 234 -8.35 20.88 7.98
CA ASP A 234 -8.48 21.65 9.23
C ASP A 234 -9.61 22.69 9.15
N GLU A 235 -9.74 23.37 8.01
CA GLU A 235 -10.78 24.35 7.69
C GLU A 235 -12.06 23.68 7.15
N SER A 236 -12.45 22.54 7.73
CA SER A 236 -13.60 21.74 7.31
C SER A 236 -14.75 21.75 8.32
N ALA A 237 -15.99 21.66 7.83
CA ALA A 237 -17.20 21.46 8.62
C ALA A 237 -18.02 20.28 8.07
N LEU A 238 -18.96 19.77 8.86
CA LEU A 238 -19.88 18.71 8.43
C LEU A 238 -20.71 19.22 7.23
N ASP A 239 -20.60 18.55 6.10
CA ASP A 239 -21.28 18.93 4.87
C ASP A 239 -22.73 18.43 4.88
N PRO A 240 -23.72 19.22 4.38
CA PRO A 240 -25.11 18.80 4.27
C PRO A 240 -25.36 17.49 3.51
N ILE A 241 -24.42 16.98 2.71
CA ILE A 241 -24.57 15.62 2.13
C ILE A 241 -24.57 14.51 3.19
N SER A 242 -24.08 14.76 4.42
CA SER A 242 -24.12 13.80 5.54
C SER A 242 -25.54 13.46 5.98
N SER A 243 -26.49 14.38 5.84
CA SER A 243 -27.92 14.16 6.11
C SER A 243 -28.75 14.05 4.82
N ALA A 244 -28.11 13.74 3.69
CA ALA A 244 -28.81 13.52 2.44
C ALA A 244 -29.74 12.30 2.54
N VAL A 245 -30.97 12.51 2.05
CA VAL A 245 -32.04 11.53 1.96
C VAL A 245 -32.31 11.27 0.49
N ASN A 246 -32.39 10.01 0.07
CA ASN A 246 -32.75 9.65 -1.30
C ASN A 246 -34.21 10.08 -1.59
N PRO A 247 -34.46 10.98 -2.56
CA PRO A 247 -35.82 11.45 -2.85
C PRO A 247 -36.78 10.35 -3.33
N ALA A 248 -36.25 9.23 -3.85
CA ALA A 248 -37.04 8.07 -4.27
C ALA A 248 -37.26 7.04 -3.15
N ASN A 249 -36.53 7.14 -2.04
CA ASN A 249 -36.69 6.26 -0.88
C ASN A 249 -36.23 6.96 0.42
N PRO A 250 -37.13 7.45 1.28
CA PRO A 250 -36.75 8.20 2.49
C PRO A 250 -36.05 7.35 3.57
N LEU A 251 -36.00 6.02 3.42
CA LEU A 251 -35.22 5.12 4.29
C LEU A 251 -33.75 5.03 3.87
N ASP A 252 -33.41 5.39 2.63
CA ASP A 252 -32.05 5.36 2.11
C ASP A 252 -31.36 6.71 2.36
N ARG A 253 -30.53 6.76 3.40
CA ARG A 253 -29.94 8.00 3.93
C ARG A 253 -28.45 7.85 4.21
N ASN A 254 -27.75 8.97 4.32
CA ASN A 254 -26.36 8.98 4.77
C ASN A 254 -26.23 9.06 6.31
N ASP A 255 -27.21 9.63 7.01
CA ASP A 255 -27.26 9.71 8.47
C ASP A 255 -28.01 8.55 9.16
N ASP A 256 -28.55 7.63 8.35
CA ASP A 256 -28.97 6.28 8.75
C ASP A 256 -28.76 5.31 7.58
N THR A 257 -27.67 4.54 7.62
CA THR A 257 -27.28 3.61 6.54
C THR A 257 -28.03 2.27 6.60
N THR A 258 -28.83 2.03 7.64
CA THR A 258 -29.45 0.73 7.96
C THR A 258 -30.19 0.11 6.78
N TRP A 259 -31.05 0.90 6.09
CA TRP A 259 -31.78 0.39 4.93
C TRP A 259 -30.84 0.00 3.79
N ARG A 260 -29.84 0.84 3.50
CA ARG A 260 -28.89 0.64 2.41
C ARG A 260 -28.02 -0.59 2.65
N CYS A 261 -27.49 -0.75 3.87
CA CYS A 261 -26.70 -1.93 4.25
C CYS A 261 -27.52 -3.21 4.16
N ASN A 262 -28.76 -3.22 4.66
CA ASN A 262 -29.64 -4.40 4.61
C ASN A 262 -30.14 -4.73 3.20
N ASN A 263 -30.18 -3.76 2.28
CA ASN A 263 -30.61 -3.95 0.89
C ASN A 263 -29.45 -3.98 -0.12
N SER A 264 -28.20 -3.96 0.35
CA SER A 264 -26.99 -4.17 -0.46
C SER A 264 -26.93 -5.62 -1.00
N PRO A 265 -25.99 -5.95 -1.91
CA PRO A 265 -25.70 -7.34 -2.28
C PRO A 265 -25.45 -8.21 -1.04
N THR A 266 -24.52 -7.78 -0.19
CA THR A 266 -24.19 -8.43 1.09
C THR A 266 -25.39 -8.53 2.04
N GLY A 267 -26.13 -7.43 2.24
CA GLY A 267 -27.33 -7.40 3.09
C GLY A 267 -28.43 -8.35 2.62
N LYS A 268 -28.64 -8.46 1.30
CA LYS A 268 -29.61 -9.39 0.69
C LYS A 268 -29.19 -10.86 0.77
N GLU A 269 -27.92 -11.15 1.04
CA GLU A 269 -27.41 -12.50 1.29
C GLU A 269 -27.30 -12.82 2.79
N SER A 270 -27.30 -11.81 3.66
CA SER A 270 -27.28 -11.96 5.13
C SER A 270 -28.63 -12.38 5.75
N THR A 271 -28.63 -12.68 7.05
CA THR A 271 -29.79 -13.01 7.92
C THR A 271 -29.55 -12.47 9.34
N PRO A 272 -30.58 -12.02 10.08
CA PRO A 272 -30.42 -11.54 11.44
C PRO A 272 -29.77 -12.55 12.38
N THR A 273 -29.03 -12.07 13.38
CA THR A 273 -28.50 -12.95 14.45
C THR A 273 -29.62 -13.58 15.27
N PRO A 274 -29.48 -14.84 15.73
CA PRO A 274 -30.36 -15.43 16.73
C PRO A 274 -30.40 -14.59 18.02
N LYS A 275 -31.54 -14.60 18.72
CA LYS A 275 -31.72 -13.88 19.99
C LYS A 275 -31.48 -14.81 21.20
N PRO A 276 -30.95 -14.29 22.32
CA PRO A 276 -30.52 -12.90 22.55
C PRO A 276 -29.17 -12.60 21.89
N SER A 277 -29.05 -11.41 21.29
CA SER A 277 -27.83 -10.91 20.65
C SER A 277 -27.79 -9.39 20.78
N GLY A 278 -26.58 -8.83 20.88
CA GLY A 278 -26.34 -7.38 20.82
C GLY A 278 -26.45 -6.82 19.40
N TYR A 279 -26.27 -7.67 18.37
CA TYR A 279 -26.44 -7.28 16.98
C TYR A 279 -27.93 -7.13 16.63
N SER A 280 -28.30 -5.93 16.18
CA SER A 280 -29.65 -5.56 15.77
C SER A 280 -29.93 -5.67 14.26
N GLN A 281 -28.90 -5.66 13.42
CA GLN A 281 -28.99 -5.70 11.96
C GLN A 281 -28.30 -6.94 11.39
N PRO A 282 -28.71 -7.40 10.18
CA PRO A 282 -28.03 -8.49 9.49
C PRO A 282 -26.79 -8.03 8.69
N ASN A 283 -26.62 -6.73 8.46
CA ASN A 283 -25.42 -6.14 7.86
C ASN A 283 -25.16 -4.74 8.44
N TYR A 284 -23.88 -4.46 8.72
CA TYR A 284 -23.35 -3.17 9.14
C TYR A 284 -22.34 -2.74 8.08
N CYS A 285 -22.51 -1.54 7.50
CA CYS A 285 -21.72 -1.19 6.33
C CYS A 285 -21.21 0.26 6.32
N ASP A 286 -19.90 0.38 6.12
CA ASP A 286 -19.13 1.62 6.27
C ASP A 286 -18.33 1.94 5.01
N ILE A 287 -18.54 3.14 4.47
CA ILE A 287 -17.80 3.60 3.30
C ILE A 287 -16.37 3.99 3.71
N SER A 288 -15.38 3.27 3.18
CA SER A 288 -13.96 3.47 3.47
C SER A 288 -13.17 3.54 2.17
N GLY A 289 -12.66 4.73 1.86
CA GLY A 289 -11.93 5.01 0.62
C GLY A 289 -12.86 5.40 -0.53
N ILE A 290 -12.75 6.65 -0.99
CA ILE A 290 -13.56 7.25 -2.06
C ILE A 290 -12.66 7.75 -3.19
N TRP A 291 -13.09 7.51 -4.43
CA TRP A 291 -12.47 7.96 -5.67
C TRP A 291 -13.51 8.64 -6.56
N VAL A 292 -13.13 9.75 -7.18
CA VAL A 292 -13.98 10.49 -8.13
C VAL A 292 -13.56 10.09 -9.54
N ASP A 293 -14.48 9.48 -10.29
CA ASP A 293 -14.24 9.00 -11.65
C ASP A 293 -13.94 10.17 -12.60
N PRO A 294 -12.74 10.27 -13.18
CA PRO A 294 -12.36 11.42 -13.99
C PRO A 294 -13.14 11.52 -15.31
N ASP A 295 -13.86 10.46 -15.73
CA ASP A 295 -14.69 10.49 -16.94
C ASP A 295 -16.03 11.22 -16.69
N SER A 296 -16.85 10.74 -15.73
CA SER A 296 -18.21 11.25 -15.46
C SER A 296 -18.29 12.23 -14.27
N GLY A 297 -17.34 12.15 -13.34
CA GLY A 297 -17.43 12.76 -12.02
C GLY A 297 -18.32 12.02 -11.02
N ASP A 298 -18.74 10.79 -11.34
CA ASP A 298 -19.38 9.87 -10.37
C ASP A 298 -18.40 9.55 -9.23
N TRP A 299 -18.91 9.36 -8.03
CA TRP A 299 -18.09 8.98 -6.86
C TRP A 299 -18.22 7.48 -6.64
N TYR A 300 -17.09 6.79 -6.51
CA TYR A 300 -17.01 5.37 -6.15
C TYR A 300 -16.40 5.26 -4.77
N GLY A 301 -16.86 4.33 -3.95
CA GLY A 301 -16.20 4.01 -2.68
C GLY A 301 -16.23 2.52 -2.39
N LEU A 302 -15.24 2.02 -1.66
CA LEU A 302 -15.32 0.68 -1.09
C LEU A 302 -16.18 0.73 0.17
N VAL A 303 -16.94 -0.33 0.41
CA VAL A 303 -17.81 -0.46 1.58
C VAL A 303 -17.36 -1.68 2.36
N HIS A 304 -16.84 -1.46 3.57
CA HIS A 304 -16.62 -2.51 4.55
C HIS A 304 -18.01 -2.99 4.99
N ASN A 305 -18.27 -4.29 4.94
CA ASN A 305 -19.51 -4.90 5.44
C ASN A 305 -19.14 -5.90 6.52
N GLU A 306 -19.71 -5.74 7.72
CA GLU A 306 -19.68 -6.72 8.79
C GLU A 306 -21.08 -7.35 8.86
N PHE A 307 -21.22 -8.60 8.42
CA PHE A 307 -22.52 -9.18 8.07
C PHE A 307 -22.70 -10.62 8.53
N THR A 308 -23.96 -11.01 8.67
CA THR A 308 -24.32 -12.28 9.29
C THR A 308 -24.91 -13.26 8.26
N PRO A 309 -24.17 -14.30 7.85
CA PRO A 309 -24.61 -15.24 6.81
C PRO A 309 -25.77 -16.14 7.26
N ARG A 310 -26.45 -16.74 6.27
CA ARG A 310 -27.57 -17.67 6.45
C ARG A 310 -27.09 -19.08 6.89
N PRO A 311 -27.83 -19.81 7.75
CA PRO A 311 -27.97 -19.56 9.22
C PRO A 311 -27.88 -20.89 10.05
N PHE A 312 -27.89 -20.99 11.41
CA PHE A 312 -28.14 -20.11 12.58
C PHE A 312 -27.29 -20.61 13.79
N GLY A 313 -26.72 -19.74 14.66
CA GLY A 313 -26.26 -20.24 15.99
C GLY A 313 -25.64 -19.31 17.04
N ASP A 314 -24.51 -18.68 16.76
CA ASP A 314 -23.40 -18.57 17.73
C ASP A 314 -22.77 -17.18 17.94
N GLY A 315 -23.33 -16.14 17.33
CA GLY A 315 -22.77 -14.78 17.38
C GLY A 315 -21.66 -14.49 16.36
N MET A 316 -21.33 -15.41 15.45
CA MET A 316 -20.44 -15.09 14.31
C MET A 316 -21.06 -14.00 13.42
N HIS A 317 -20.24 -13.06 12.96
CA HIS A 317 -20.41 -12.32 11.72
C HIS A 317 -19.13 -12.45 10.88
N TYR A 318 -19.18 -11.98 9.64
CA TYR A 318 -18.10 -12.09 8.67
C TYR A 318 -17.88 -10.75 7.96
N ASP A 319 -16.66 -10.52 7.51
CA ASP A 319 -16.28 -9.31 6.77
C ASP A 319 -16.32 -9.54 5.26
N GLY A 320 -16.74 -8.52 4.51
CA GLY A 320 -16.66 -8.47 3.05
C GLY A 320 -16.63 -7.05 2.53
N ILE A 321 -16.08 -6.86 1.32
CA ILE A 321 -15.90 -5.52 0.73
C ILE A 321 -16.75 -5.41 -0.53
N ASP A 322 -17.76 -4.54 -0.48
CA ASP A 322 -18.55 -4.14 -1.63
C ASP A 322 -17.97 -2.86 -2.26
N TYR A 323 -18.50 -2.43 -3.42
CA TYR A 323 -18.29 -1.07 -3.90
C TYR A 323 -19.63 -0.34 -4.14
N ALA A 324 -19.66 0.93 -3.75
CA ALA A 324 -20.79 1.84 -3.92
C ALA A 324 -20.49 2.88 -5.00
N VAL A 325 -21.55 3.35 -5.68
CA VAL A 325 -21.47 4.43 -6.67
C VAL A 325 -22.54 5.49 -6.39
N SER A 326 -22.12 6.75 -6.30
CA SER A 326 -22.97 7.94 -6.31
C SER A 326 -22.83 8.69 -7.64
N LYS A 327 -23.97 9.18 -8.16
CA LYS A 327 -24.04 9.96 -9.41
C LYS A 327 -24.42 11.42 -9.22
N ASP A 328 -24.52 11.85 -7.97
CA ASP A 328 -25.07 13.15 -7.55
C ASP A 328 -24.21 13.82 -6.46
N GLN A 329 -22.90 13.53 -6.49
CA GLN A 329 -21.88 14.06 -5.57
C GLN A 329 -22.17 13.69 -4.10
N GLY A 330 -22.40 12.39 -3.86
CA GLY A 330 -22.48 11.78 -2.53
C GLY A 330 -23.86 11.84 -1.87
N LYS A 331 -24.88 12.40 -2.51
CA LYS A 331 -26.22 12.54 -1.92
C LYS A 331 -26.98 11.20 -1.89
N THR A 332 -26.89 10.43 -2.96
CA THR A 332 -27.42 9.06 -3.02
C THR A 332 -26.34 8.08 -3.46
N TRP A 333 -26.39 6.86 -2.95
CA TRP A 333 -25.41 5.81 -3.24
C TRP A 333 -26.11 4.50 -3.57
N ASN A 334 -25.54 3.77 -4.52
CA ASN A 334 -25.97 2.43 -4.87
C ASN A 334 -24.80 1.46 -4.67
N ILE A 335 -24.90 0.60 -3.65
CA ILE A 335 -23.94 -0.51 -3.41
C ILE A 335 -24.18 -1.55 -4.52
N LYS A 336 -23.21 -1.69 -5.42
CA LYS A 336 -23.40 -2.34 -6.73
C LYS A 336 -23.24 -3.85 -6.68
N ASP A 337 -22.10 -4.30 -6.20
CA ASP A 337 -21.70 -5.70 -6.14
C ASP A 337 -20.49 -5.83 -5.20
N HIS A 338 -20.10 -7.06 -4.90
CA HIS A 338 -18.88 -7.37 -4.18
C HIS A 338 -17.64 -6.96 -4.97
N ALA A 339 -16.68 -6.34 -4.30
CA ALA A 339 -15.32 -6.13 -4.80
C ALA A 339 -14.40 -7.27 -4.34
N ILE A 340 -14.43 -7.62 -3.05
CA ILE A 340 -13.54 -8.59 -2.41
C ILE A 340 -14.33 -9.42 -1.40
N THR A 341 -14.19 -10.74 -1.44
CA THR A 341 -14.78 -11.66 -0.45
C THR A 341 -13.86 -12.82 -0.12
N SER A 342 -14.04 -13.35 1.10
CA SER A 342 -13.30 -14.48 1.67
C SER A 342 -13.04 -15.62 0.66
N PRO A 343 -11.82 -16.22 0.65
CA PRO A 343 -11.52 -17.43 -0.10
C PRO A 343 -12.25 -18.66 0.44
N PHE A 344 -12.64 -18.62 1.72
CA PHE A 344 -13.39 -19.67 2.39
C PHE A 344 -14.87 -19.32 2.44
N SER A 345 -15.69 -20.36 2.64
CA SER A 345 -17.12 -20.23 2.88
C SER A 345 -17.40 -19.16 3.94
N THR A 346 -18.26 -18.20 3.61
CA THR A 346 -18.86 -17.31 4.61
C THR A 346 -20.16 -17.87 5.14
N LYS A 347 -20.55 -19.12 4.81
CA LYS A 347 -21.83 -19.68 5.28
C LYS A 347 -21.79 -19.92 6.79
N ARG A 348 -22.86 -19.58 7.51
CA ARG A 348 -22.95 -19.88 8.94
C ARG A 348 -22.91 -21.38 9.19
N ASP A 349 -22.27 -21.78 10.28
CA ASP A 349 -22.23 -23.15 10.78
C ASP A 349 -21.72 -24.15 9.74
N ASP A 350 -20.88 -23.69 8.80
CA ASP A 350 -20.23 -24.53 7.80
C ASP A 350 -19.13 -25.36 8.44
N THR A 351 -19.56 -26.36 9.21
CA THR A 351 -18.72 -27.37 9.85
C THR A 351 -18.06 -28.32 8.86
N ALA A 352 -18.48 -28.34 7.60
CA ALA A 352 -17.78 -29.05 6.53
C ALA A 352 -16.58 -28.22 6.01
N GLY A 353 -16.79 -26.92 5.77
CA GLY A 353 -15.74 -25.98 5.41
C GLY A 353 -14.74 -25.70 6.55
N PHE A 354 -15.22 -25.65 7.79
CA PHE A 354 -14.44 -25.44 9.01
C PHE A 354 -14.69 -26.59 10.02
N PRO A 355 -14.05 -27.76 9.86
CA PRO A 355 -14.30 -28.92 10.72
C PRO A 355 -13.71 -28.82 12.14
N ASN A 356 -12.87 -27.81 12.42
CA ASN A 356 -12.12 -27.68 13.67
C ASN A 356 -12.51 -26.44 14.48
N GLU A 357 -11.68 -26.04 15.45
CA GLU A 357 -11.96 -25.02 16.47
C GLU A 357 -11.87 -23.57 16.00
N THR A 358 -11.47 -23.32 14.75
CA THR A 358 -11.26 -21.97 14.17
C THR A 358 -12.15 -21.71 12.96
N TYR A 359 -12.29 -20.44 12.60
CA TYR A 359 -12.90 -20.00 11.33
C TYR A 359 -12.18 -18.76 10.76
N HIS A 360 -12.35 -18.54 9.47
CA HIS A 360 -11.92 -17.32 8.77
C HIS A 360 -13.02 -16.28 8.88
N TYR A 361 -12.73 -15.11 9.43
CA TYR A 361 -13.70 -14.05 9.63
C TYR A 361 -14.08 -13.34 8.33
N GLY A 362 -13.28 -13.44 7.28
CA GLY A 362 -13.51 -12.75 6.01
C GLY A 362 -12.58 -11.55 5.82
N ASP A 363 -12.94 -10.71 4.85
CA ASP A 363 -12.05 -9.68 4.30
C ASP A 363 -12.62 -8.29 4.62
N GLY A 364 -11.91 -7.50 5.42
CA GLY A 364 -12.42 -6.25 5.96
C GLY A 364 -11.35 -5.19 6.24
N ASP A 365 -11.74 -4.17 7.00
CA ASP A 365 -10.84 -3.11 7.49
C ASP A 365 -10.01 -2.40 6.41
N GLN A 366 -10.55 -2.26 5.19
CA GLN A 366 -9.75 -1.89 4.03
C GLN A 366 -9.26 -0.43 4.04
N ARG A 367 -8.16 -0.20 3.31
CA ARG A 367 -7.60 1.09 2.91
C ARG A 367 -7.46 1.11 1.39
N LEU A 368 -8.12 2.08 0.75
CA LEU A 368 -8.00 2.32 -0.69
C LEU A 368 -6.80 3.23 -0.99
N PHE A 369 -5.90 2.77 -1.86
CA PHE A 369 -4.86 3.61 -2.46
C PHE A 369 -5.03 3.65 -3.99
N VAL A 370 -5.11 4.85 -4.56
CA VAL A 370 -5.28 5.06 -6.00
C VAL A 370 -3.93 5.32 -6.64
N ASP A 371 -3.28 4.26 -7.14
CA ASP A 371 -1.95 4.34 -7.72
C ASP A 371 -1.98 4.80 -9.18
N ASN A 372 -2.11 6.12 -9.36
CA ASN A 372 -2.07 6.76 -10.66
C ASN A 372 -0.74 6.55 -11.42
N ALA A 373 0.35 6.14 -10.74
CA ALA A 373 1.62 5.83 -11.39
C ALA A 373 1.55 4.55 -12.24
N SER A 374 0.95 3.48 -11.70
CA SER A 374 0.73 2.20 -12.41
C SER A 374 -0.63 2.04 -13.09
N GLY A 375 -1.62 2.86 -12.72
CA GLY A 375 -2.98 2.78 -13.25
C GLY A 375 -3.91 1.80 -12.53
N TYR A 376 -3.61 1.46 -11.28
CA TYR A 376 -4.38 0.50 -10.47
C TYR A 376 -4.92 1.13 -9.16
N PHE A 377 -6.14 0.75 -8.80
CA PHE A 377 -6.56 0.76 -7.39
C PHE A 377 -5.84 -0.36 -6.66
N TYR A 378 -5.40 -0.11 -5.43
CA TYR A 378 -5.01 -1.12 -4.46
C TYR A 378 -5.93 -1.01 -3.24
N ALA A 379 -6.54 -2.12 -2.84
CA ALA A 379 -7.23 -2.25 -1.57
C ALA A 379 -6.34 -3.09 -0.65
N PHE A 380 -5.79 -2.47 0.38
CA PHE A 380 -5.09 -3.15 1.47
C PHE A 380 -6.13 -3.48 2.53
N TYR A 381 -6.38 -4.76 2.78
CA TYR A 381 -7.42 -5.22 3.71
C TYR A 381 -6.84 -6.26 4.66
N ALA A 382 -7.52 -6.49 5.77
CA ALA A 382 -7.14 -7.52 6.73
C ALA A 382 -8.13 -8.69 6.68
N SER A 383 -7.67 -9.83 7.21
CA SER A 383 -8.55 -10.91 7.63
C SER A 383 -8.22 -11.31 9.07
N ARG A 384 -9.17 -11.98 9.72
CA ARG A 384 -9.03 -12.51 11.07
C ARG A 384 -9.22 -14.02 11.06
N VAL A 385 -8.35 -14.77 11.76
CA VAL A 385 -8.61 -16.17 12.12
C VAL A 385 -9.02 -16.21 13.58
N LEU A 386 -10.27 -16.58 13.85
CA LEU A 386 -10.85 -16.57 15.20
C LEU A 386 -11.13 -17.98 15.72
N ASN A 387 -11.18 -18.13 17.04
CA ASN A 387 -11.72 -19.34 17.67
C ASN A 387 -13.25 -19.30 17.69
N LYS A 388 -13.90 -20.43 17.40
CA LYS A 388 -15.36 -20.59 17.53
C LYS A 388 -15.85 -20.42 18.97
N SER A 389 -15.00 -20.63 19.96
CA SER A 389 -15.29 -20.35 21.38
C SER A 389 -15.24 -18.87 21.75
N GLY A 390 -14.98 -17.97 20.79
CA GLY A 390 -14.64 -16.58 21.03
C GLY A 390 -13.18 -16.37 21.44
N GLY A 391 -12.70 -15.13 21.24
CA GLY A 391 -11.35 -14.67 21.61
C GLY A 391 -10.21 -15.29 20.78
N GLY A 392 -8.99 -14.84 21.06
CA GLY A 392 -7.75 -15.40 20.50
C GLY A 392 -7.64 -15.29 18.98
N ALA A 393 -7.71 -14.07 18.45
CA ALA A 393 -7.56 -13.77 17.03
C ALA A 393 -6.12 -13.89 16.52
N VAL A 394 -5.96 -14.16 15.22
CA VAL A 394 -4.77 -13.82 14.43
C VAL A 394 -5.19 -12.85 13.34
N TRP A 395 -4.40 -11.81 13.10
CA TRP A 395 -4.64 -10.77 12.10
C TRP A 395 -3.67 -10.90 10.93
N LEU A 396 -4.18 -11.09 9.72
CA LEU A 396 -3.39 -11.25 8.50
C LEU A 396 -3.57 -10.04 7.58
N GLN A 397 -2.53 -9.69 6.81
CA GLN A 397 -2.59 -8.60 5.83
C GLN A 397 -2.77 -9.18 4.43
N HIS A 398 -3.68 -8.61 3.65
CA HIS A 398 -3.90 -8.98 2.26
C HIS A 398 -3.95 -7.75 1.35
N VAL A 399 -3.95 -7.97 0.04
CA VAL A 399 -4.10 -6.88 -0.93
C VAL A 399 -4.77 -7.41 -2.18
N ALA A 400 -5.67 -6.60 -2.73
CA ALA A 400 -6.21 -6.79 -4.06
C ALA A 400 -6.00 -5.53 -4.89
N ARG A 401 -5.97 -5.67 -6.22
CA ARG A 401 -5.89 -4.53 -7.14
C ARG A 401 -6.88 -4.65 -8.27
N ALA A 402 -7.30 -3.50 -8.82
CA ALA A 402 -8.16 -3.41 -9.99
C ALA A 402 -7.65 -2.30 -10.92
N PRO A 403 -7.64 -2.47 -12.26
CA PRO A 403 -7.30 -1.38 -13.18
C PRO A 403 -8.28 -0.21 -13.02
N ILE A 404 -7.79 1.03 -12.89
CA ILE A 404 -8.64 2.21 -12.65
C ILE A 404 -9.66 2.40 -13.78
N SER A 405 -9.27 2.07 -15.02
CA SER A 405 -10.14 2.08 -16.20
C SER A 405 -11.36 1.15 -16.11
N GLN A 406 -11.39 0.20 -15.17
CA GLN A 406 -12.50 -0.74 -14.94
C GLN A 406 -13.40 -0.35 -13.75
N LYS A 407 -13.17 0.84 -13.14
CA LYS A 407 -14.11 1.52 -12.22
C LYS A 407 -14.63 0.63 -11.08
N MET A 408 -13.71 -0.06 -10.42
CA MET A 408 -13.95 -0.97 -9.29
C MET A 408 -14.91 -2.16 -9.55
N ALA A 409 -15.27 -2.44 -10.80
CA ALA A 409 -16.21 -3.52 -11.12
C ALA A 409 -15.72 -4.88 -10.61
N LYS A 410 -16.63 -5.72 -10.08
CA LYS A 410 -16.37 -7.04 -9.47
C LYS A 410 -15.34 -7.90 -10.21
N SER A 411 -15.48 -8.05 -11.52
CA SER A 411 -14.61 -8.89 -12.35
C SER A 411 -13.18 -8.34 -12.53
N SER A 412 -12.96 -7.06 -12.21
CA SER A 412 -11.67 -6.38 -12.38
C SER A 412 -10.70 -6.59 -11.22
N TRP A 413 -11.20 -6.96 -10.04
CA TRP A 413 -10.38 -7.17 -8.84
C TRP A 413 -9.57 -8.47 -8.92
N LYS A 414 -8.29 -8.35 -8.53
CA LYS A 414 -7.34 -9.45 -8.41
C LYS A 414 -6.64 -9.42 -7.05
N LYS A 415 -6.82 -10.47 -6.26
CA LYS A 415 -6.10 -10.71 -5.00
C LYS A 415 -4.65 -11.10 -5.29
N TRP A 416 -3.73 -10.67 -4.41
CA TRP A 416 -2.35 -11.14 -4.41
C TRP A 416 -2.28 -12.54 -3.79
N PHE A 417 -1.86 -13.51 -4.58
CA PHE A 417 -1.71 -14.89 -4.15
C PHE A 417 -0.43 -15.49 -4.72
N ASN A 418 0.39 -16.08 -3.86
CA ASN A 418 1.64 -16.76 -4.22
C ASN A 418 2.56 -15.96 -5.17
N GLY A 419 2.69 -14.65 -4.94
CA GLY A 419 3.53 -13.77 -5.76
C GLY A 419 2.90 -13.29 -7.07
N ALA A 420 1.58 -13.46 -7.27
CA ALA A 420 0.88 -13.08 -8.49
C ALA A 420 -0.53 -12.49 -8.26
N TRP A 421 -0.98 -11.69 -9.23
CA TRP A 421 -2.26 -10.98 -9.31
C TRP A 421 -3.27 -11.70 -10.21
N GLN A 422 -3.50 -12.98 -9.97
CA GLN A 422 -4.40 -13.80 -10.81
C GLN A 422 -5.71 -14.18 -10.12
N SER A 423 -5.66 -14.38 -8.80
CA SER A 423 -6.80 -14.81 -8.00
C SER A 423 -7.93 -13.78 -8.05
N PRO A 424 -9.21 -14.15 -8.25
CA PRO A 424 -10.32 -13.20 -8.35
C PRO A 424 -10.56 -12.46 -7.01
N GLY A 425 -11.11 -11.24 -7.08
CA GLY A 425 -11.53 -10.50 -5.88
C GLY A 425 -12.53 -11.28 -5.02
N THR A 426 -13.52 -11.90 -5.65
CA THR A 426 -14.59 -12.63 -4.95
C THR A 426 -14.32 -14.14 -4.93
N GLY A 427 -14.24 -14.73 -3.74
CA GLY A 427 -13.99 -16.17 -3.54
C GLY A 427 -12.59 -16.64 -3.93
N GLY A 428 -11.68 -15.71 -4.22
CA GLY A 428 -10.31 -16.03 -4.63
C GLY A 428 -9.37 -16.20 -3.45
N GLN A 429 -8.42 -17.12 -3.60
CA GLN A 429 -7.28 -17.31 -2.69
C GLN A 429 -6.46 -16.03 -2.52
N GLU A 430 -5.81 -15.89 -1.37
CA GLU A 430 -4.91 -14.80 -1.04
C GLU A 430 -3.74 -15.32 -0.22
N SER A 431 -2.67 -14.54 -0.15
CA SER A 431 -1.55 -14.81 0.74
C SER A 431 -1.50 -13.73 1.81
N ASN A 432 -1.23 -14.13 3.05
CA ASN A 432 -0.79 -13.20 4.07
C ASN A 432 0.51 -12.50 3.62
N ILE A 433 0.51 -11.17 3.59
CA ILE A 433 1.67 -10.33 3.27
C ILE A 433 2.47 -10.09 4.55
N ILE A 434 3.78 -10.23 4.45
CA ILE A 434 4.73 -10.00 5.55
C ILE A 434 5.89 -9.14 5.03
N PRO A 435 6.72 -8.51 5.89
CA PRO A 435 7.89 -7.79 5.43
C PRO A 435 8.81 -8.73 4.62
N SER A 436 9.35 -8.22 3.52
CA SER A 436 10.28 -8.96 2.67
C SER A 436 11.73 -8.75 3.08
N GLU A 437 12.05 -7.60 3.67
CA GLU A 437 13.39 -7.25 4.16
C GLU A 437 14.54 -7.40 3.14
N GLY A 438 14.19 -7.38 1.85
CA GLY A 438 15.09 -7.68 0.73
C GLY A 438 15.52 -9.14 0.59
N VAL A 439 15.19 -10.02 1.55
CA VAL A 439 15.68 -11.41 1.65
C VAL A 439 14.58 -12.48 1.58
N GLY A 440 13.33 -12.08 1.79
CA GLY A 440 12.15 -12.95 1.86
C GLY A 440 11.19 -12.83 0.67
N THR A 441 10.16 -13.68 0.66
CA THR A 441 9.10 -13.64 -0.36
C THR A 441 8.19 -12.43 -0.23
N GLY A 442 8.06 -11.82 0.96
CA GLY A 442 7.10 -10.75 1.23
C GLY A 442 5.67 -11.26 1.43
N TYR A 443 5.49 -12.58 1.47
CA TYR A 443 4.22 -13.25 1.72
C TYR A 443 4.47 -14.65 2.30
N THR A 444 3.55 -15.13 3.15
CA THR A 444 3.51 -16.50 3.65
C THR A 444 3.21 -17.47 2.51
N ALA A 445 3.94 -18.59 2.42
CA ALA A 445 3.66 -19.59 1.38
C ALA A 445 2.24 -20.18 1.56
N PRO A 446 1.47 -20.47 0.49
CA PRO A 446 0.09 -20.97 0.62
C PRO A 446 -0.07 -22.27 1.42
N ASP A 447 0.98 -23.10 1.48
CA ASP A 447 1.05 -24.32 2.28
C ASP A 447 1.45 -24.08 3.75
N GLU A 448 1.85 -22.85 4.10
CA GLU A 448 2.17 -22.39 5.47
C GLU A 448 1.15 -21.36 6.00
N ASP A 449 0.16 -20.98 5.18
CA ASP A 449 -0.94 -20.07 5.53
C ASP A 449 -2.14 -20.80 6.16
N TYR A 450 -3.18 -20.07 6.57
CA TYR A 450 -4.34 -20.64 7.28
C TYR A 450 -5.05 -21.76 6.49
N LYS A 451 -5.39 -22.84 7.22
CA LYS A 451 -6.17 -23.96 6.71
C LYS A 451 -7.29 -24.30 7.70
N PRO A 452 -8.57 -24.25 7.30
CA PRO A 452 -9.71 -24.67 8.13
C PRO A 452 -9.60 -26.10 8.69
N THR A 453 -8.85 -26.98 8.01
CA THR A 453 -8.62 -28.37 8.41
C THR A 453 -7.54 -28.54 9.48
N THR A 454 -6.87 -27.48 9.93
CA THR A 454 -5.91 -27.52 11.05
C THR A 454 -6.66 -27.56 12.39
N LYS A 455 -6.23 -28.47 13.29
CA LYS A 455 -6.78 -28.65 14.64
C LYS A 455 -6.19 -27.67 15.65
N GLY A 456 -6.94 -27.42 16.72
CA GLY A 456 -6.55 -26.58 17.85
C GLY A 456 -6.96 -25.11 17.67
N LYS A 457 -6.85 -24.34 18.75
CA LYS A 457 -7.15 -22.90 18.76
C LYS A 457 -6.09 -22.10 18.00
N ALA A 458 -6.45 -20.94 17.45
CA ALA A 458 -5.58 -20.15 16.59
C ALA A 458 -4.19 -19.88 17.20
N ARG A 459 -4.11 -19.40 18.45
CA ARG A 459 -2.80 -19.19 19.12
C ARG A 459 -2.00 -20.47 19.37
N ASP A 460 -2.65 -21.63 19.46
CA ASP A 460 -1.95 -22.92 19.59
C ASP A 460 -1.45 -23.40 18.21
N GLN A 461 -2.18 -23.11 17.13
CA GLN A 461 -1.70 -23.30 15.76
C GLN A 461 -0.49 -22.40 15.45
N VAL A 462 -0.47 -21.15 15.93
CA VAL A 462 0.70 -20.25 15.82
C VAL A 462 1.92 -20.80 16.54
N LYS A 463 1.73 -21.30 17.78
CA LYS A 463 2.80 -21.96 18.54
C LYS A 463 3.31 -23.21 17.84
N ALA A 464 2.42 -24.00 17.24
CA ALA A 464 2.77 -25.20 16.47
C ALA A 464 3.38 -24.89 15.08
N GLY A 465 3.29 -23.65 14.60
CA GLY A 465 3.77 -23.24 13.27
C GLY A 465 2.86 -23.67 12.11
N THR A 466 1.60 -24.01 12.39
CA THR A 466 0.59 -24.44 11.40
C THR A 466 -0.42 -23.34 11.02
N LEU A 467 -0.26 -22.16 11.61
CA LEU A 467 -0.93 -20.90 11.26
C LEU A 467 0.13 -19.79 11.41
N PRO A 468 0.19 -18.78 10.50
CA PRO A 468 1.08 -17.63 10.68
C PRO A 468 0.74 -16.85 11.95
N ASP A 469 1.72 -16.18 12.54
CA ASP A 469 1.42 -15.17 13.57
C ASP A 469 0.82 -13.90 12.93
N HIS A 470 0.41 -12.93 13.76
CA HIS A 470 -0.06 -11.63 13.30
C HIS A 470 0.91 -11.03 12.28
N SER A 471 0.39 -10.62 11.11
CA SER A 471 1.22 -9.92 10.14
C SER A 471 1.73 -8.61 10.73
N GLN A 472 3.03 -8.39 10.64
CA GLN A 472 3.65 -7.11 10.98
C GLN A 472 3.20 -5.96 10.05
N LEU A 473 2.40 -6.27 9.01
CA LEU A 473 1.84 -5.35 8.05
C LEU A 473 0.30 -5.22 8.15
N ALA A 474 -0.37 -5.83 9.15
CA ALA A 474 -1.85 -5.82 9.21
C ALA A 474 -2.47 -4.42 9.30
N VAL A 475 -3.59 -4.23 8.62
CA VAL A 475 -4.32 -2.96 8.47
C VAL A 475 -3.38 -1.83 7.97
N MET A 476 -2.68 -2.12 6.85
CA MET A 476 -1.69 -1.21 6.26
C MET A 476 -2.31 0.06 5.65
N ASN A 477 -1.83 1.22 6.11
CA ASN A 477 -2.17 2.52 5.56
C ASN A 477 -1.05 2.97 4.64
N VAL A 478 -1.33 3.21 3.35
CA VAL A 478 -0.31 3.42 2.30
C VAL A 478 -0.43 4.78 1.63
N ALA A 479 0.71 5.42 1.37
CA ALA A 479 0.81 6.61 0.53
C ALA A 479 2.13 6.64 -0.28
N TRP A 480 2.17 7.44 -1.34
CA TRP A 480 3.41 7.74 -2.05
C TRP A 480 4.15 8.90 -1.36
N ASN A 481 5.40 8.69 -0.95
CA ASN A 481 6.25 9.75 -0.43
C ASN A 481 7.11 10.34 -1.55
N ALA A 482 6.82 11.58 -1.96
CA ALA A 482 7.50 12.25 -3.06
C ALA A 482 8.95 12.64 -2.75
N TYR A 483 9.33 12.73 -1.47
CA TYR A 483 10.71 12.98 -1.05
C TYR A 483 11.57 11.71 -1.13
N LEU A 484 11.03 10.58 -0.68
CA LEU A 484 11.72 9.29 -0.71
C LEU A 484 11.66 8.59 -2.08
N GLY A 485 10.68 8.94 -2.92
CA GLY A 485 10.41 8.24 -4.18
C GLY A 485 10.01 6.78 -3.96
N LYS A 486 9.29 6.51 -2.87
CA LYS A 486 8.83 5.18 -2.44
C LYS A 486 7.40 5.26 -1.94
N TYR A 487 6.68 4.14 -1.99
CA TYR A 487 5.46 3.96 -1.23
C TYR A 487 5.85 3.72 0.23
N ILE A 488 5.23 4.44 1.16
CA ILE A 488 5.37 4.23 2.60
C ILE A 488 4.09 3.62 3.16
N GLY A 489 4.25 2.78 4.17
CA GLY A 489 3.17 2.09 4.86
C GLY A 489 3.30 2.23 6.38
N THR A 490 2.19 2.39 7.09
CA THR A 490 2.14 2.17 8.53
C THR A 490 0.97 1.24 8.89
N PRO A 491 1.21 0.09 9.55
CA PRO A 491 0.18 -0.86 9.97
C PRO A 491 -0.50 -0.41 11.27
N GLN A 492 -1.51 -1.15 11.71
CA GLN A 492 -1.94 -1.12 13.10
C GLN A 492 -0.91 -1.80 14.02
N ASN A 493 -0.98 -1.51 15.33
CA ASN A 493 -0.07 -2.09 16.30
C ASN A 493 -0.60 -3.40 16.90
N ASN A 494 -0.35 -4.51 16.20
CA ASN A 494 -0.80 -5.84 16.65
C ASN A 494 -0.23 -6.27 18.01
N ILE A 495 0.97 -5.80 18.40
CA ILE A 495 1.53 -6.09 19.73
C ILE A 495 0.66 -5.41 20.79
N ALA A 496 0.37 -4.11 20.61
CA ALA A 496 -0.49 -3.39 21.55
C ALA A 496 -1.91 -3.97 21.63
N GLN A 497 -2.44 -4.49 20.53
CA GLN A 497 -3.73 -5.20 20.53
C GLN A 497 -3.70 -6.56 21.25
N ALA A 498 -2.53 -7.20 21.34
CA ALA A 498 -2.37 -8.46 22.06
C ALA A 498 -2.00 -8.29 23.55
N THR A 499 -1.39 -7.16 23.93
CA THR A 499 -0.81 -6.93 25.27
C THR A 499 -1.36 -5.72 26.02
N ASP A 500 -2.31 -4.99 25.42
CA ASP A 500 -2.83 -3.70 25.90
C ASP A 500 -1.73 -2.64 26.15
N THR A 501 -0.55 -2.83 25.56
CA THR A 501 0.63 -1.99 25.77
C THR A 501 0.96 -1.25 24.48
N LYS A 502 0.66 0.06 24.41
CA LYS A 502 1.01 0.92 23.28
C LYS A 502 2.52 0.84 22.98
N THR A 503 2.89 0.50 21.74
CA THR A 503 4.30 0.44 21.29
C THR A 503 4.58 1.45 20.15
N PRO A 504 5.86 1.77 19.85
CA PRO A 504 6.24 2.75 18.83
C PRO A 504 5.62 2.54 17.45
N LEU A 505 5.25 3.64 16.79
CA LEU A 505 4.65 3.62 15.46
C LEU A 505 5.70 3.22 14.40
N ARG A 506 5.57 2.03 13.82
CA ARG A 506 6.49 1.53 12.78
C ARG A 506 6.08 1.96 11.37
N PHE A 507 7.08 2.16 10.52
CA PHE A 507 6.91 2.43 9.10
C PHE A 507 7.65 1.40 8.25
N TYR A 508 7.07 1.10 7.09
CA TYR A 508 7.65 0.26 6.05
C TYR A 508 7.70 1.04 4.75
N ALA A 509 8.58 0.63 3.83
CA ALA A 509 8.61 1.16 2.47
C ALA A 509 8.70 0.04 1.41
N THR A 510 8.19 0.33 0.22
CA THR A 510 8.41 -0.45 -1.00
C THR A 510 8.62 0.48 -2.19
N ASP A 511 9.45 0.05 -3.14
CA ASP A 511 9.63 0.74 -4.42
C ASP A 511 8.46 0.53 -5.39
N ASP A 512 7.69 -0.56 -5.21
CA ASP A 512 6.69 -0.98 -6.18
C ASP A 512 5.59 -1.85 -5.56
N LEU A 513 4.35 -1.35 -5.59
CA LEU A 513 3.17 -2.07 -5.11
C LEU A 513 2.86 -3.32 -5.93
N ALA A 514 3.33 -3.46 -7.18
CA ALA A 514 3.12 -4.68 -7.95
C ALA A 514 3.89 -5.89 -7.40
N THR A 515 4.90 -5.68 -6.56
CA THR A 515 5.76 -6.74 -5.99
C THR A 515 5.49 -7.08 -4.52
N GLN A 516 4.81 -6.18 -3.79
CA GLN A 516 4.58 -6.26 -2.34
C GLN A 516 5.87 -6.48 -1.50
N LYS A 517 7.02 -6.00 -1.98
CA LYS A 517 8.33 -6.09 -1.30
C LYS A 517 8.52 -4.98 -0.26
N TRP A 518 7.77 -5.08 0.83
CA TRP A 518 7.91 -4.19 1.98
C TRP A 518 9.22 -4.44 2.74
N THR A 519 9.81 -3.37 3.28
CA THR A 519 11.01 -3.38 4.13
C THR A 519 10.78 -2.42 5.30
N ASP A 520 11.14 -2.83 6.51
CA ASP A 520 11.11 -1.99 7.72
C ASP A 520 12.09 -0.81 7.60
N ILE A 521 11.59 0.40 7.79
CA ILE A 521 12.38 1.63 7.73
C ILE A 521 12.57 2.29 9.11
N GLY A 522 12.04 1.67 10.17
CA GLY A 522 12.16 2.12 11.56
C GLY A 522 10.83 2.56 12.17
N ALA A 523 10.89 3.02 13.42
CA ALA A 523 9.74 3.46 14.19
C ALA A 523 9.91 4.87 14.77
N VAL A 524 8.78 5.47 15.17
CA VAL A 524 8.71 6.74 15.90
C VAL A 524 8.41 6.43 17.37
N ASP A 525 9.46 6.38 18.19
CA ASP A 525 9.37 6.05 19.62
C ASP A 525 8.56 7.08 20.43
N SER A 526 8.46 8.33 19.94
CA SER A 526 7.69 9.40 20.59
C SER A 526 6.17 9.36 20.33
N LEU A 527 5.67 8.40 19.54
CA LEU A 527 4.24 8.23 19.25
C LEU A 527 3.75 6.78 19.50
N PRO A 528 3.94 6.21 20.71
CA PRO A 528 3.48 4.86 21.00
C PRO A 528 1.95 4.83 21.00
N ASN A 529 1.33 3.99 20.17
CA ASN A 529 -0.13 3.93 20.05
C ASN A 529 -0.62 2.53 19.65
N ALA A 530 -1.93 2.32 19.73
CA ALA A 530 -2.58 1.03 19.51
C ALA A 530 -3.72 1.09 18.47
N SER A 531 -3.85 2.20 17.74
CA SER A 531 -5.01 2.50 16.89
C SER A 531 -5.12 1.65 15.63
N TRP A 532 -6.38 1.36 15.27
CA TRP A 532 -6.79 0.61 14.08
C TRP A 532 -7.00 1.57 12.89
N TYR A 533 -7.59 2.75 13.14
CA TYR A 533 -7.96 3.72 12.12
C TYR A 533 -6.93 4.84 12.02
N ARG A 534 -6.08 4.72 11.00
CA ARG A 534 -4.98 5.64 10.73
C ARG A 534 -5.07 6.11 9.29
N TRP A 535 -4.52 7.28 9.00
CA TRP A 535 -4.33 7.74 7.62
C TRP A 535 -3.20 8.76 7.57
N PHE A 536 -2.78 9.11 6.37
CA PHE A 536 -1.81 10.17 6.14
C PHE A 536 -2.47 11.39 5.52
N LEU A 537 -1.88 12.56 5.76
CA LEU A 537 -2.23 13.80 5.10
C LEU A 537 -0.97 14.62 4.83
N ASP A 538 -0.81 15.16 3.62
CA ASP A 538 0.30 16.04 3.30
C ASP A 538 0.24 17.33 4.15
N SER A 539 1.30 17.60 4.92
CA SER A 539 1.33 18.65 5.96
C SER A 539 1.23 20.09 5.44
N LYS A 540 1.32 20.31 4.12
CA LYS A 540 1.30 21.65 3.50
C LYS A 540 0.02 21.92 2.72
N SER A 541 -0.46 20.95 1.95
CA SER A 541 -1.73 21.09 1.24
C SER A 541 -2.94 20.86 2.15
N LEU A 542 -2.83 19.92 3.10
CA LEU A 542 -3.94 19.43 3.93
C LEU A 542 -5.15 18.96 3.10
N THR A 543 -4.92 18.58 1.83
CA THR A 543 -5.96 18.14 0.87
C THR A 543 -5.65 16.81 0.18
N SER A 544 -4.50 16.18 0.46
CA SER A 544 -4.08 14.92 -0.15
C SER A 544 -3.57 13.91 0.88
N SER A 545 -4.07 12.69 0.81
CA SER A 545 -3.55 11.50 1.51
C SER A 545 -2.67 10.61 0.62
N THR A 546 -2.66 10.85 -0.70
CA THR A 546 -2.03 9.95 -1.69
C THR A 546 -0.58 10.32 -2.01
N VAL A 547 -0.22 11.60 -1.97
CA VAL A 547 1.13 12.11 -2.27
C VAL A 547 1.60 13.00 -1.13
N LEU A 548 2.67 12.59 -0.45
CA LEU A 548 3.18 13.22 0.77
C LEU A 548 4.58 13.81 0.56
N GLY A 549 4.91 14.86 1.31
CA GLY A 549 6.28 15.36 1.46
C GLY A 549 7.16 14.51 2.39
N LYS A 550 8.37 15.01 2.67
CA LYS A 550 9.28 14.51 3.71
C LYS A 550 8.64 14.53 5.10
N THR A 551 7.84 15.57 5.36
CA THR A 551 7.06 15.75 6.58
C THR A 551 5.56 15.73 6.26
N PHE A 552 4.82 14.86 6.93
CA PHE A 552 3.39 14.62 6.71
C PHE A 552 2.69 14.34 8.04
N ARG A 553 1.39 14.59 8.11
CA ARG A 553 0.61 14.22 9.29
C ARG A 553 0.28 12.73 9.25
N SER A 554 0.60 12.01 10.31
CA SER A 554 0.02 10.70 10.58
C SER A 554 -1.13 10.88 11.57
N TYR A 555 -2.34 10.56 11.12
CA TYR A 555 -3.55 10.60 11.94
C TYR A 555 -3.83 9.25 12.61
N CYS A 556 -4.72 9.32 13.60
CA CYS A 556 -5.16 8.23 14.44
C CYS A 556 -6.57 8.51 14.97
N SER A 557 -7.45 7.51 14.96
CA SER A 557 -8.72 7.50 15.70
C SER A 557 -8.77 6.27 16.62
N PHE A 558 -9.19 6.52 17.85
CA PHE A 558 -9.24 5.64 19.01
C PHE A 558 -7.91 5.01 19.43
N TYR A 559 -7.68 4.99 20.74
CA TYR A 559 -6.51 4.37 21.36
C TYR A 559 -5.15 4.88 20.82
N CYS A 560 -5.08 6.19 20.57
CA CYS A 560 -3.87 6.88 20.10
C CYS A 560 -2.80 7.03 21.20
N SER A 561 -1.74 7.80 20.98
CA SER A 561 -0.68 7.94 21.99
C SER A 561 -1.16 8.71 23.22
N LYS A 562 -1.77 9.87 23.01
CA LYS A 562 -2.16 10.81 24.08
C LYS A 562 -3.67 11.08 24.14
N TYR A 563 -4.35 11.13 22.99
CA TYR A 563 -5.78 11.44 22.91
C TYR A 563 -6.59 10.28 22.30
N ASP A 564 -7.92 10.38 22.27
CA ASP A 564 -8.78 9.41 21.56
C ASP A 564 -8.90 9.71 20.06
N GLY A 565 -8.54 10.91 19.61
CA GLY A 565 -8.23 11.20 18.22
C GLY A 565 -7.03 12.13 18.19
N GLU A 566 -6.03 11.86 17.35
CA GLU A 566 -4.86 12.74 17.24
C GLU A 566 -4.20 12.68 15.86
N TYR A 567 -3.33 13.65 15.60
CA TYR A 567 -2.30 13.54 14.59
C TYR A 567 -0.95 14.05 15.12
N ALA A 568 0.12 13.69 14.42
CA ALA A 568 1.42 14.33 14.59
C ALA A 568 2.10 14.47 13.22
N ASP A 569 2.87 15.55 13.05
CA ASP A 569 3.75 15.71 11.90
C ASP A 569 4.94 14.75 12.03
N VAL A 570 4.90 13.66 11.26
CA VAL A 570 5.98 12.67 11.13
C VAL A 570 6.91 13.11 10.01
N THR A 571 8.21 13.01 10.26
CA THR A 571 9.27 13.27 9.29
C THR A 571 10.06 11.98 9.06
N ILE A 572 10.22 11.60 7.80
CA ILE A 572 11.08 10.47 7.40
C ILE A 572 12.17 11.00 6.47
N ALA A 573 13.44 10.79 6.84
CA ALA A 573 14.58 11.19 6.02
C ALA A 573 15.64 10.10 5.99
N PRO A 574 16.33 9.83 4.86
CA PRO A 574 17.50 8.97 4.88
C PRO A 574 18.62 9.62 5.69
N LYS A 575 19.52 8.80 6.26
CA LYS A 575 20.72 9.31 6.96
C LYS A 575 21.69 10.05 6.03
N SER A 576 21.73 9.72 4.74
CA SER A 576 22.47 10.49 3.72
C SER A 576 21.53 11.07 2.67
N ALA A 577 21.76 12.32 2.28
CA ALA A 577 21.07 12.94 1.15
C ALA A 577 21.41 12.27 -0.20
N ALA A 578 22.50 11.48 -0.27
CA ALA A 578 22.85 10.70 -1.45
C ALA A 578 21.91 9.50 -1.69
N ASP A 579 21.20 9.04 -0.65
CA ASP A 579 20.24 7.92 -0.74
C ASP A 579 18.87 8.37 -1.28
N LEU A 580 18.70 9.66 -1.57
CA LEU A 580 17.48 10.19 -2.17
C LEU A 580 17.39 9.84 -3.67
N PRO A 581 16.17 9.63 -4.21
CA PRO A 581 15.98 9.33 -5.62
C PRO A 581 16.47 10.49 -6.49
N GLN A 582 17.18 10.17 -7.56
CA GLN A 582 17.55 11.15 -8.58
C GLN A 582 16.31 11.62 -9.34
N ALA A 583 16.04 12.92 -9.32
CA ALA A 583 14.99 13.54 -10.12
C ALA A 583 15.34 13.48 -11.63
N PRO A 584 14.35 13.51 -12.54
CA PRO A 584 14.61 13.56 -13.99
C PRO A 584 15.21 14.89 -14.48
N VAL A 585 15.48 15.82 -13.55
CA VAL A 585 16.04 17.15 -13.78
C VAL A 585 17.08 17.45 -12.71
N ASN A 586 17.97 18.40 -12.98
CA ASN A 586 18.90 18.95 -11.98
C ASN A 586 18.74 20.47 -11.85
N ALA A 587 19.17 21.03 -10.72
CA ALA A 587 18.96 22.44 -10.38
C ALA A 587 19.74 23.43 -11.27
N THR A 588 20.80 22.98 -11.94
CA THR A 588 21.65 23.83 -12.80
C THR A 588 21.18 23.90 -14.24
N GLY A 589 20.36 22.96 -14.69
CA GLY A 589 19.87 22.88 -16.07
C GLY A 589 18.64 23.74 -16.33
N SER A 590 18.48 24.15 -17.59
CA SER A 590 17.17 24.48 -18.16
C SER A 590 16.64 23.29 -18.94
N TYR A 591 15.32 23.09 -18.95
CA TYR A 591 14.66 21.97 -19.59
C TYR A 591 13.45 22.43 -20.41
N ARG A 592 13.24 21.80 -21.56
CA ARG A 592 11.97 21.83 -22.31
C ARG A 592 11.03 20.78 -21.73
N ILE A 593 9.83 21.20 -21.35
CA ILE A 593 8.74 20.30 -20.90
C ILE A 593 7.90 19.95 -22.12
N ALA A 594 8.01 18.72 -22.61
CA ALA A 594 7.31 18.22 -23.79
C ALA A 594 6.41 17.02 -23.45
N ALA A 595 5.19 17.03 -23.96
CA ALA A 595 4.20 15.96 -23.79
C ALA A 595 4.18 14.99 -24.98
N GLY A 596 3.77 13.75 -24.73
CA GLY A 596 3.64 12.67 -25.72
C GLY A 596 2.67 12.97 -26.88
N ASN A 597 1.82 14.00 -26.77
CA ASN A 597 1.00 14.52 -27.86
C ASN A 597 1.76 15.43 -28.85
N GLY A 598 3.08 15.60 -28.69
CA GLY A 598 3.91 16.43 -29.57
C GLY A 598 3.92 17.93 -29.23
N LEU A 599 3.26 18.34 -28.14
CA LEU A 599 3.26 19.73 -27.66
C LEU A 599 4.27 19.95 -26.54
N SER A 600 4.76 21.18 -26.43
CA SER A 600 5.69 21.64 -25.40
C SER A 600 5.23 22.95 -24.80
N LEU A 601 5.45 23.08 -23.49
CA LEU A 601 5.07 24.25 -22.71
C LEU A 601 5.99 25.44 -23.00
N ALA A 602 5.40 26.57 -23.34
CA ALA A 602 6.08 27.85 -23.55
C ALA A 602 5.41 28.97 -22.76
N GLN A 603 6.18 29.97 -22.36
CA GLN A 603 5.64 31.26 -21.89
C GLN A 603 5.52 32.25 -23.06
N ARG A 604 4.40 32.97 -23.15
CA ARG A 604 4.20 34.09 -24.09
C ARG A 604 3.59 35.28 -23.35
N GLY A 605 4.37 36.37 -23.23
CA GLY A 605 4.00 37.51 -22.37
C GLY A 605 3.77 37.05 -20.92
N GLY A 606 2.71 37.53 -20.28
CA GLY A 606 2.29 37.10 -18.95
C GLY A 606 1.50 35.78 -18.90
N GLY A 607 1.41 35.03 -20.01
CA GLY A 607 0.61 33.80 -20.10
C GLY A 607 1.38 32.58 -20.60
N LEU A 608 0.70 31.43 -20.59
CA LEU A 608 1.22 30.17 -21.12
C LEU A 608 0.66 29.87 -22.51
N ALA A 609 1.46 29.17 -23.31
CA ALA A 609 1.12 28.67 -24.63
C ALA A 609 1.68 27.26 -24.83
N THR A 610 0.99 26.43 -25.61
CA THR A 610 1.56 25.22 -26.17
C THR A 610 2.16 25.49 -27.55
N THR A 611 3.22 24.76 -27.88
CA THR A 611 4.00 24.89 -29.12
C THR A 611 4.50 23.51 -29.58
N PRO A 612 4.86 23.30 -30.85
CA PRO A 612 5.48 22.04 -31.27
C PRO A 612 6.75 21.70 -30.47
N ALA A 613 6.90 20.43 -30.09
CA ALA A 613 7.96 19.97 -29.18
C ALA A 613 9.40 19.98 -29.75
N ASN A 614 9.60 20.41 -30.99
CA ASN A 614 10.91 20.53 -31.64
C ASN A 614 11.60 21.89 -31.43
N GLY A 615 10.93 22.86 -30.81
CA GLY A 615 11.51 24.19 -30.55
C GLY A 615 12.61 24.21 -29.47
N ALA A 616 13.44 25.25 -29.51
CA ALA A 616 14.52 25.53 -28.56
C ALA A 616 14.49 26.99 -28.02
N ALA A 617 13.35 27.67 -28.16
CA ALA A 617 13.22 29.08 -27.80
C ALA A 617 13.37 29.31 -26.29
N ALA A 618 13.84 30.50 -25.88
CA ALA A 618 13.98 30.84 -24.46
C ALA A 618 12.65 30.76 -23.69
N SER A 619 11.53 31.02 -24.36
CA SER A 619 10.17 30.83 -23.85
C SER A 619 9.81 29.38 -23.49
N GLN A 620 10.51 28.39 -24.06
CA GLN A 620 10.28 26.95 -23.82
C GLN A 620 11.23 26.38 -22.74
N LYS A 621 12.15 27.18 -22.19
CA LYS A 621 13.15 26.73 -21.21
C LYS A 621 12.65 26.95 -19.78
N TRP A 622 12.69 25.91 -18.97
CA TRP A 622 12.21 25.89 -17.58
C TRP A 622 13.30 25.42 -16.61
N ARG A 623 13.49 26.11 -15.50
CA ARG A 623 14.40 25.72 -14.41
C ARG A 623 13.60 25.12 -13.25
N PHE A 624 14.13 24.05 -12.67
CA PHE A 624 13.50 23.34 -11.56
C PHE A 624 14.29 23.61 -10.27
N THR A 625 13.62 24.05 -9.21
CA THR A 625 14.23 24.27 -7.89
C THR A 625 13.48 23.49 -6.83
N SER A 626 14.15 22.53 -6.18
CA SER A 626 13.57 21.70 -5.13
C SER A 626 13.15 22.56 -3.91
N THR A 627 12.07 22.16 -3.24
CA THR A 627 11.65 22.69 -1.95
C THR A 627 12.34 21.99 -0.77
N GLY A 628 13.15 20.96 -1.03
CA GLY A 628 13.76 20.10 0.00
C GLY A 628 12.84 19.02 0.57
N ASP A 629 11.63 18.90 0.01
CA ASP A 629 10.49 18.14 0.58
C ASP A 629 9.86 17.18 -0.45
N GLY A 630 10.56 16.87 -1.55
CA GLY A 630 10.06 16.06 -2.67
C GLY A 630 9.30 16.85 -3.75
N PHE A 631 8.99 18.12 -3.47
CA PHE A 631 8.35 19.04 -4.38
C PHE A 631 9.34 20.05 -4.99
N TRP A 632 8.91 20.72 -6.05
CA TRP A 632 9.71 21.60 -6.89
C TRP A 632 8.92 22.84 -7.30
N THR A 633 9.60 23.98 -7.38
CA THR A 633 9.13 25.13 -8.18
C THR A 633 9.69 25.02 -9.59
N ILE A 634 8.90 25.46 -10.57
CA ILE A 634 9.24 25.38 -11.99
C ILE A 634 9.15 26.79 -12.57
N ALA A 635 10.30 27.40 -12.84
CA ALA A 635 10.38 28.80 -13.29
C ALA A 635 10.76 28.88 -14.77
N ASN A 636 10.18 29.80 -15.53
CA ASN A 636 10.66 30.07 -16.89
C ASN A 636 12.09 30.64 -16.82
N ALA A 637 12.99 30.14 -17.66
CA ALA A 637 14.41 30.47 -17.58
C ALA A 637 14.74 31.91 -18.00
N ALA A 638 13.86 32.58 -18.76
CA ALA A 638 14.02 33.96 -19.20
C ALA A 638 13.32 34.97 -18.27
N THR A 639 12.10 34.67 -17.81
CA THR A 639 11.30 35.63 -17.00
C THR A 639 11.45 35.42 -15.49
N GLY A 640 11.89 34.25 -15.04
CA GLY A 640 11.92 33.86 -13.62
C GLY A 640 10.54 33.57 -13.01
N GLN A 641 9.45 33.74 -13.75
CA GLN A 641 8.10 33.49 -13.26
C GLN A 641 7.83 31.99 -13.12
N VAL A 642 7.13 31.60 -12.05
CA VAL A 642 6.88 30.21 -11.66
C VAL A 642 5.51 29.70 -12.07
N LEU A 643 5.44 28.43 -12.45
CA LEU A 643 4.19 27.72 -12.74
C LEU A 643 3.39 27.46 -11.47
N GLY A 644 2.10 27.76 -11.51
CA GLY A 644 1.15 27.39 -10.47
C GLY A 644 -0.29 27.35 -10.95
N VAL A 645 -1.19 27.00 -10.04
CA VAL A 645 -2.65 27.15 -10.20
C VAL A 645 -3.17 28.27 -9.30
N ASP A 646 -4.48 28.52 -9.35
CA ASP A 646 -5.11 29.48 -8.44
C ASP A 646 -5.09 28.94 -6.99
N GLY A 647 -4.42 29.63 -6.08
CA GLY A 647 -4.30 29.21 -4.68
C GLY A 647 -5.48 29.63 -3.78
N SER A 648 -6.41 30.45 -4.27
CA SER A 648 -7.41 31.10 -3.42
C SER A 648 -8.68 30.27 -3.16
N GLY A 649 -8.87 29.13 -3.83
CA GLY A 649 -10.05 28.27 -3.65
C GLY A 649 -10.24 27.22 -4.73
N ASP A 650 -11.44 26.63 -4.75
CA ASP A 650 -11.80 25.46 -5.56
C ASP A 650 -11.48 25.60 -7.06
N ALA A 651 -11.56 26.81 -7.62
CA ALA A 651 -11.26 27.09 -9.02
C ALA A 651 -9.84 26.66 -9.47
N GLY A 652 -8.85 26.64 -8.57
CA GLY A 652 -7.51 26.13 -8.87
C GLY A 652 -7.34 24.62 -8.67
N ARG A 653 -8.33 23.97 -8.05
CA ARG A 653 -8.41 22.51 -7.86
C ARG A 653 -9.39 21.84 -8.83
N ALA A 654 -10.22 22.61 -9.51
CA ALA A 654 -11.17 22.12 -10.50
C ALA A 654 -10.46 21.43 -11.67
N TRP A 655 -11.12 20.45 -12.28
CA TRP A 655 -10.56 19.79 -13.46
C TRP A 655 -10.59 20.75 -14.65
N GLY A 656 -9.44 20.92 -15.30
CA GLY A 656 -9.26 21.94 -16.34
C GLY A 656 -8.88 23.32 -15.81
N ALA A 657 -8.55 23.47 -14.52
CA ALA A 657 -8.06 24.73 -13.98
C ALA A 657 -6.81 25.22 -14.75
N ALA A 658 -6.83 26.50 -15.13
CA ALA A 658 -5.76 27.11 -15.92
C ALA A 658 -4.45 27.15 -15.13
N VAL A 659 -3.37 26.63 -15.72
CA VAL A 659 -2.02 26.84 -15.18
C VAL A 659 -1.57 28.24 -15.55
N ARG A 660 -0.98 28.95 -14.61
CA ARG A 660 -0.55 30.35 -14.74
C ARG A 660 0.93 30.47 -14.44
N VAL A 661 1.53 31.57 -14.89
CA VAL A 661 2.86 32.03 -14.46
C VAL A 661 2.70 33.19 -13.48
N GLY A 662 3.42 33.15 -12.37
CA GLY A 662 3.36 34.16 -11.31
C GLY A 662 4.74 34.53 -10.77
N THR A 663 4.80 35.57 -9.95
CA THR A 663 6.03 35.96 -9.25
C THR A 663 6.40 34.90 -8.22
N LYS A 664 7.68 34.51 -8.16
CA LYS A 664 8.18 33.61 -7.12
C LYS A 664 8.39 34.39 -5.81
N GLY A 665 7.58 34.10 -4.80
CA GLY A 665 7.82 34.59 -3.43
C GLY A 665 9.07 33.98 -2.80
N ALA A 666 9.54 34.56 -1.69
CA ALA A 666 10.67 34.02 -0.92
C ALA A 666 10.41 32.56 -0.46
N THR A 667 9.19 32.29 0.01
CA THR A 667 8.67 30.94 0.22
C THR A 667 7.68 30.61 -0.90
N PRO A 668 7.85 29.52 -1.66
CA PRO A 668 6.88 29.14 -2.69
C PRO A 668 5.53 28.71 -2.11
N GLU A 669 4.45 29.29 -2.63
CA GLU A 669 3.08 28.89 -2.30
C GLU A 669 2.83 27.42 -2.66
N VAL A 670 1.96 26.73 -1.93
CA VAL A 670 1.60 25.32 -2.20
C VAL A 670 1.05 25.15 -3.63
N ALA A 671 0.31 26.13 -4.14
CA ALA A 671 -0.20 26.15 -5.51
C ALA A 671 0.89 26.27 -6.60
N GLN A 672 2.12 26.66 -6.23
CA GLN A 672 3.29 26.76 -7.11
C GLN A 672 4.25 25.55 -6.97
N GLN A 673 3.91 24.56 -6.12
CA GLN A 673 4.73 23.39 -5.85
C GLN A 673 4.25 22.17 -6.66
N TRP A 674 5.21 21.44 -7.24
CA TRP A 674 4.96 20.30 -8.12
C TRP A 674 5.84 19.11 -7.74
N SER A 675 5.29 17.89 -7.74
CA SER A 675 6.07 16.66 -7.60
C SER A 675 6.16 15.92 -8.93
N PHE A 676 7.21 15.10 -9.09
CA PHE A 676 7.33 14.17 -10.20
C PHE A 676 6.65 12.85 -9.84
N GLN A 677 5.64 12.45 -10.62
CA GLN A 677 5.14 11.08 -10.62
C GLN A 677 5.74 10.36 -11.83
N LYS A 678 6.62 9.39 -11.58
CA LYS A 678 7.15 8.49 -12.62
C LYS A 678 6.01 7.61 -13.14
N VAL A 679 5.88 7.47 -14.44
CA VAL A 679 4.89 6.57 -15.05
C VAL A 679 5.50 5.19 -15.21
N VAL A 680 4.75 4.16 -14.80
CA VAL A 680 5.18 2.77 -14.85
C VAL A 680 4.09 1.88 -15.42
N GLN A 681 4.50 0.85 -16.15
CA GLN A 681 3.63 -0.24 -16.58
C GLN A 681 3.79 -1.40 -15.60
N ALA A 682 2.82 -1.59 -14.71
CA ALA A 682 2.82 -2.76 -13.84
C ALA A 682 2.67 -4.05 -14.65
N GLY A 683 3.44 -5.08 -14.29
CA GLY A 683 3.26 -6.42 -14.84
C GLY A 683 1.84 -6.91 -14.59
N PRO A 684 1.11 -7.45 -15.60
CA PRO A 684 -0.32 -7.77 -15.44
C PRO A 684 -0.56 -8.91 -14.45
N VAL A 685 0.41 -9.83 -14.36
CA VAL A 685 0.36 -11.04 -13.53
C VAL A 685 1.30 -10.95 -12.33
N SER A 686 2.58 -10.67 -12.54
CA SER A 686 3.59 -10.68 -11.47
C SER A 686 4.84 -9.92 -11.93
N GLY A 687 5.81 -9.80 -11.02
CA GLY A 687 7.08 -9.12 -11.27
C GLY A 687 7.01 -7.59 -11.11
N PRO A 688 8.16 -6.91 -11.22
CA PRO A 688 8.24 -5.46 -11.04
C PRO A 688 7.61 -4.68 -12.20
N SER A 689 7.11 -3.50 -11.87
CA SER A 689 6.63 -2.48 -12.78
C SER A 689 7.77 -1.90 -13.62
N VAL A 690 7.57 -1.78 -14.93
CA VAL A 690 8.56 -1.27 -15.89
C VAL A 690 8.39 0.24 -16.05
N ALA A 691 9.47 1.01 -15.98
CA ALA A 691 9.43 2.45 -16.23
C ALA A 691 9.17 2.76 -17.71
N THR A 692 8.24 3.67 -18.02
CA THR A 692 8.04 4.12 -19.42
C THR A 692 9.08 5.16 -19.86
N GLY A 693 9.78 5.79 -18.89
CA GLY A 693 10.66 6.94 -19.10
C GLY A 693 9.93 8.29 -19.06
N GLU A 694 8.60 8.27 -18.96
CA GLU A 694 7.75 9.46 -18.89
C GLU A 694 7.36 9.78 -17.44
N TYR A 695 6.98 11.04 -17.23
CA TYR A 695 6.61 11.58 -15.92
C TYR A 695 5.35 12.42 -16.02
N ARG A 696 4.61 12.50 -14.93
CA ARG A 696 3.57 13.52 -14.71
C ARG A 696 4.09 14.57 -13.72
N LEU A 697 3.75 15.83 -13.93
CA LEU A 697 3.99 16.90 -12.95
C LEU A 697 2.70 17.13 -12.16
N VAL A 698 2.67 16.70 -10.90
CA VAL A 698 1.49 16.76 -10.04
C VAL A 698 1.57 17.99 -9.13
N ASN A 699 0.57 18.87 -9.20
CA ASN A 699 0.49 20.07 -8.37
C ASN A 699 0.12 19.72 -6.93
N ARG A 700 0.81 20.31 -5.94
CA ARG A 700 0.60 20.00 -4.52
C ARG A 700 -0.74 20.48 -3.97
N TYR A 701 -1.28 21.60 -4.48
CA TYR A 701 -2.54 22.17 -3.98
C TYR A 701 -3.78 21.46 -4.53
N SER A 702 -3.79 21.16 -5.84
CA SER A 702 -4.91 20.50 -6.50
C SER A 702 -4.85 18.99 -6.51
N GLY A 703 -3.66 18.40 -6.32
CA GLY A 703 -3.45 16.95 -6.50
C GLY A 703 -3.57 16.48 -7.95
N LEU A 704 -3.76 17.40 -8.91
CA LEU A 704 -3.93 17.13 -10.34
C LEU A 704 -2.62 17.28 -11.11
N THR A 705 -2.53 16.73 -12.33
CA THR A 705 -1.34 16.85 -13.19
C THR A 705 -1.46 17.93 -14.25
N LEU A 706 -0.34 18.55 -14.61
CA LEU A 706 -0.19 19.38 -15.81
C LEU A 706 -0.59 18.58 -17.07
N SER A 707 -1.40 19.20 -17.93
CA SER A 707 -1.84 18.67 -19.23
C SER A 707 -1.66 19.73 -20.33
N LEU A 708 -0.94 19.38 -21.39
CA LEU A 708 -0.60 20.30 -22.49
C LEU A 708 -1.60 20.21 -23.67
N ASN A 709 -2.89 20.29 -23.38
CA ASN A 709 -3.97 20.23 -24.38
C ASN A 709 -5.29 20.88 -23.93
N GLY A 710 -5.21 21.94 -23.11
CA GLY A 710 -6.39 22.70 -22.69
C GLY A 710 -7.10 23.38 -23.86
N LYS A 711 -8.35 23.82 -23.64
CA LYS A 711 -9.21 24.40 -24.69
C LYS A 711 -9.24 25.93 -24.63
N GLY A 712 -9.34 26.57 -25.79
CA GLY A 712 -9.43 28.03 -25.89
C GLY A 712 -8.11 28.72 -25.53
N LYS A 713 -8.18 29.75 -24.68
CA LYS A 713 -7.00 30.54 -24.26
C LYS A 713 -6.08 29.77 -23.29
N ASP A 714 -6.65 28.88 -22.48
CA ASP A 714 -5.95 28.18 -21.41
C ASP A 714 -5.37 26.86 -21.95
N THR A 715 -4.31 26.98 -22.76
CA THR A 715 -3.70 25.84 -23.48
C THR A 715 -2.95 24.84 -22.58
N ALA A 716 -2.60 25.25 -21.36
CA ALA A 716 -2.03 24.42 -20.31
C ALA A 716 -2.93 24.47 -19.06
N VAL A 717 -3.39 23.30 -18.62
CA VAL A 717 -4.35 23.14 -17.52
C VAL A 717 -3.89 22.04 -16.56
N THR A 718 -4.47 21.98 -15.36
CA THR A 718 -4.40 20.79 -14.53
C THR A 718 -5.61 19.86 -14.74
N ALA A 719 -5.37 18.56 -14.83
CA ALA A 719 -6.40 17.54 -15.03
C ALA A 719 -6.10 16.28 -14.18
N PRO A 720 -7.10 15.40 -13.94
CA PRO A 720 -6.86 14.12 -13.28
C PRO A 720 -5.82 13.27 -14.01
N GLN A 721 -4.93 12.61 -13.26
CA GLN A 721 -3.91 11.71 -13.81
C GLN A 721 -4.58 10.54 -14.53
N ARG A 722 -4.16 10.26 -15.77
CA ARG A 722 -4.74 9.20 -16.60
C ARG A 722 -3.69 8.32 -17.27
N GLY A 723 -3.93 7.02 -17.22
CA GLY A 723 -3.20 6.00 -18.00
C GLY A 723 -3.94 5.54 -19.27
N TRP A 724 -5.19 5.95 -19.45
CA TRP A 724 -6.06 5.56 -20.57
C TRP A 724 -6.83 6.77 -21.10
N ASN A 725 -7.28 6.69 -22.35
CA ASN A 725 -8.25 7.64 -22.93
C ASN A 725 -9.68 7.08 -22.76
N ALA A 726 -10.66 7.97 -22.60
CA ALA A 726 -12.07 7.58 -22.47
C ALA A 726 -12.60 6.87 -23.73
N THR A 727 -13.47 5.88 -23.55
CA THR A 727 -14.05 5.06 -24.63
C THR A 727 -15.48 5.44 -25.01
N GLY A 728 -16.07 6.51 -24.42
CA GLY A 728 -17.48 6.85 -24.65
C GLY A 728 -17.98 8.25 -24.23
N GLU A 729 -17.21 9.04 -23.48
CA GLU A 729 -17.62 10.40 -23.07
C GLU A 729 -16.52 11.44 -23.30
N ALA A 730 -16.92 12.72 -23.35
CA ALA A 730 -16.00 13.85 -23.51
C ALA A 730 -15.24 14.11 -22.21
N VAL A 731 -13.93 13.81 -22.21
CA VAL A 731 -13.03 13.93 -21.04
C VAL A 731 -13.23 15.24 -20.27
N ALA A 732 -13.76 15.14 -19.05
CA ALA A 732 -13.92 16.26 -18.15
C ALA A 732 -12.56 16.91 -17.82
N GLY A 733 -12.51 18.24 -17.82
CA GLY A 733 -11.28 19.02 -17.59
C GLY A 733 -10.26 19.04 -18.74
N GLY A 734 -10.45 18.29 -19.84
CA GLY A 734 -9.63 18.39 -21.04
C GLY A 734 -8.18 17.89 -20.88
N GLY A 735 -7.99 16.57 -20.77
CA GLY A 735 -6.67 15.95 -20.71
C GLY A 735 -6.64 14.55 -21.33
N SER A 736 -6.08 14.40 -22.53
CA SER A 736 -5.74 13.06 -23.04
C SER A 736 -4.56 12.50 -22.24
N ALA A 737 -4.45 11.17 -22.09
CA ALA A 737 -3.32 10.57 -21.39
C ALA A 737 -1.98 11.07 -21.96
N SER A 738 -1.83 11.08 -23.29
CA SER A 738 -0.64 11.57 -24.00
C SER A 738 -0.27 13.04 -23.75
N ALA A 739 -1.22 13.88 -23.32
CA ALA A 739 -0.95 15.29 -23.02
C ALA A 739 -0.39 15.51 -21.61
N GLN A 740 -0.42 14.47 -20.76
CA GLN A 740 0.10 14.46 -19.39
C GLN A 740 1.41 13.67 -19.26
N LEU A 741 1.77 12.85 -20.25
CA LEU A 741 3.01 12.09 -20.28
C LEU A 741 4.15 12.99 -20.73
N LEU A 742 4.94 13.48 -19.77
CA LEU A 742 5.97 14.50 -19.98
C LEU A 742 7.39 13.92 -20.03
N THR A 743 8.21 14.55 -20.86
CA THR A 743 9.65 14.35 -20.96
C THR A 743 10.38 15.69 -20.79
N PHE A 744 11.63 15.64 -20.32
CA PHE A 744 12.45 16.81 -19.99
C PHE A 744 13.75 16.81 -20.80
N GLY A 745 13.71 17.40 -22.00
CA GLY A 745 14.93 17.65 -22.80
C GLY A 745 15.70 18.85 -22.26
N ARG A 746 17.04 18.87 -22.34
CA ARG A 746 17.85 20.05 -21.98
C ARG A 746 17.94 21.08 -23.10
#